data_AF-A0A354R8V6-F1
#
_entry.id   AF-A0A354R8V6-F1
#
_cell.length_a   1.000
_cell.length_b   1.000
_cell.length_c   1.000
_cell.angle_alpha   90.00
_cell.angle_beta   90.00
_cell.angle_gamma   90.00
#
_symmetry.space_group_name_H-M   'P 1'
#
loop_
_entity.id
_entity.type
_entity.pdbx_description
1 polymer ?
#
loop_
_entity_poly.entity_id
_entity_poly.type
_entity_poly.pdbx_seq_one_letter_code
_entity_poly.pdbx_strand_id
1 'polypeptide(L)'
;MPRVDAQQARRILDRLVGYKVSPLLWKYVQCPRSHTLSAGRVQSVALRLLVERKREIDAFKPETYYLLGVEAQKQKLPPFVAKLARLDGEKPDVRTKQVADNLLLDLANAHLEVSDVAERPKTRHPYPPFTTSTLQQAASSVLSFSPGRTMKLAQALYEKGFITYMRTDSVNISEQARGAAKDFIVSEFGADYYPAKPNFYKSKADAQGAHEAIRPTDVLRKPQDAAALEAAELKLYDLIWRRFLASQMADAKTLVRTVSLVPVKPTLTHAYVFTASTTDILFDGFMKVMKVAAQKRATGGEDEADAGDAVESLPKMDKSDKLDVLRWLADEKQTKGPSYYSEASLIKALEENGVGRPSTYAQTIETLKLREYAVNDKRKLVPTERGVLVCDWLVKKLDSLFNVGYTAQMESELDKIEEKGEPMNDMLSDFYRNFLQSLASCREAAPDDAKFDAVFALLDQVKTWKEPKTVGKRTYDDKAFVESVRKQREMKKELSARQLEFLVRLVILYKEQIPNAEQQLADAGLATNAFTTAQKADPEAVRYAFDQLARITTLEENPFIKSLHDQVERGRGLSLKQMSILARTVCENASALPDADAVIARLTEFIPGGFTPPSADPAIEHLLTLFDTVKEWRPTAKKGRKVYDDKEFAESLRDQFTRRHMLSLRQIAALKRILGVYRAQIPNYEEEAKKYDLPLGKASEEEKPEERE
;
A
#
# COMPACT_ATOMS: atom_id res chain seq x y z
N MET A 1 35.72 -1.93 11.24
CA MET A 1 35.76 -2.59 9.91
C MET A 1 34.69 -1.88 9.08
N PRO A 2 35.02 -1.12 8.03
CA PRO A 2 34.11 -0.16 7.40
C PRO A 2 32.68 -0.67 7.12
N ARG A 3 32.56 -1.85 6.48
CA ARG A 3 31.27 -2.51 6.21
C ARG A 3 30.48 -2.91 7.46
N VAL A 4 31.18 -3.40 8.48
CA VAL A 4 30.55 -3.76 9.77
C VAL A 4 30.07 -2.51 10.49
N ASP A 5 30.88 -1.45 10.46
CA ASP A 5 30.59 -0.19 11.12
C ASP A 5 29.37 0.48 10.45
N ALA A 6 29.31 0.53 9.12
CA ALA A 6 28.14 1.03 8.38
C ALA A 6 26.86 0.25 8.69
N GLN A 7 26.94 -1.09 8.78
CA GLN A 7 25.81 -1.93 9.13
C GLN A 7 25.33 -1.69 10.56
N GLN A 8 26.26 -1.55 11.51
CA GLN A 8 25.95 -1.24 12.90
C GLN A 8 25.31 0.14 13.03
N ALA A 9 25.84 1.14 12.32
CA ALA A 9 25.31 2.49 12.28
C ALA A 9 23.84 2.48 11.85
N ARG A 10 23.55 1.84 10.71
CA ARG A 10 22.19 1.69 10.18
C ARG A 10 21.26 1.02 11.20
N ARG A 11 21.71 -0.06 11.84
CA ARG A 11 20.93 -0.78 12.86
C ARG A 11 20.64 0.06 14.09
N ILE A 12 21.60 0.87 14.55
CA ILE A 12 21.44 1.77 15.70
C ILE A 12 20.44 2.89 15.35
N LEU A 13 20.60 3.53 14.19
CA LEU A 13 19.68 4.56 13.70
C LEU A 13 18.23 4.05 13.65
N ASP A 14 18.01 2.92 12.97
CA ASP A 14 16.67 2.34 12.84
C ASP A 14 16.08 1.95 14.21
N ARG A 15 16.92 1.48 15.13
CA ARG A 15 16.52 1.18 16.52
C ARG A 15 16.09 2.44 17.26
N LEU A 16 16.86 3.53 17.17
CA LEU A 16 16.57 4.80 17.83
C LEU A 16 15.26 5.40 17.33
N VAL A 17 15.08 5.50 16.01
CA VAL A 17 13.85 6.00 15.38
C VAL A 17 12.66 5.14 15.81
N GLY A 18 12.75 3.82 15.65
CA GLY A 18 11.67 2.91 15.98
C GLY A 18 11.25 2.98 17.45
N TYR A 19 12.21 3.00 18.39
CA TYR A 19 11.93 2.92 19.83
C TYR A 19 11.50 4.25 20.43
N LYS A 20 11.90 5.39 19.84
CA LYS A 20 11.55 6.71 20.39
C LYS A 20 10.36 7.34 19.68
N VAL A 21 10.16 7.11 18.38
CA VAL A 21 9.06 7.72 17.62
C VAL A 21 7.78 6.89 17.71
N SER A 22 7.86 5.55 17.67
CA SER A 22 6.64 4.72 17.72
C SER A 22 5.79 4.95 18.99
N PRO A 23 6.35 5.09 20.21
CA PRO A 23 5.57 5.44 21.39
C PRO A 23 4.86 6.80 21.31
N LEU A 24 5.42 7.76 20.57
CA LEU A 24 4.75 9.04 20.32
C LEU A 24 3.54 8.84 19.41
N LEU A 25 3.66 8.02 18.36
CA LEU A 25 2.51 7.64 17.54
C LEU A 25 1.41 6.97 18.37
N TRP A 26 1.76 6.06 19.29
CA TRP A 26 0.79 5.40 20.15
C TRP A 26 0.05 6.38 21.06
N LYS A 27 0.75 7.42 21.52
CA LYS A 27 0.19 8.46 22.40
C LYS A 27 -0.70 9.45 21.63
N TYR A 28 -0.26 9.90 20.46
CA TYR A 28 -0.83 11.07 19.80
C TYR A 28 -1.68 10.75 18.56
N VAL A 29 -1.54 9.57 17.97
CA VAL A 29 -2.36 9.15 16.82
C VAL A 29 -3.47 8.24 17.35
N GLN A 30 -4.66 8.82 17.49
CA GLN A 30 -5.85 8.09 17.96
C GLN A 30 -6.45 7.31 16.79
N CYS A 31 -6.16 6.01 16.74
CA CYS A 31 -6.81 5.08 15.80
C CYS A 31 -6.93 3.68 16.44
N PRO A 32 -7.80 2.80 15.91
CA PRO A 32 -7.85 1.40 16.35
C PRO A 32 -6.46 0.76 16.28
N ARG A 33 -6.11 -0.01 17.34
CA ARG A 33 -4.78 -0.63 17.49
C ARG A 33 -3.63 0.39 17.37
N SER A 34 -3.74 1.56 18.00
CA SER A 34 -2.69 2.58 18.00
C SER A 34 -1.35 2.04 18.52
N HIS A 35 -1.35 1.12 19.48
CA HIS A 35 -0.14 0.47 19.99
C HIS A 35 0.61 -0.41 18.96
N THR A 36 0.04 -0.67 17.77
CA THR A 36 0.73 -1.40 16.69
C THR A 36 1.34 -0.49 15.63
N LEU A 37 1.16 0.83 15.77
CA LEU A 37 1.79 1.82 14.90
C LEU A 37 3.30 1.73 15.05
N SER A 38 4.02 1.91 13.96
CA SER A 38 5.47 1.98 13.91
C SER A 38 5.92 3.14 13.04
N ALA A 39 6.99 3.80 13.45
CA ALA A 39 7.76 4.68 12.59
C ALA A 39 9.08 3.99 12.23
N GLY A 40 9.53 4.20 11.01
CA GLY A 40 10.84 3.76 10.54
C GLY A 40 11.35 4.75 9.52
N ARG A 41 12.65 5.01 9.50
CA ARG A 41 13.24 6.07 8.68
C ARG A 41 12.84 5.95 7.19
N VAL A 42 13.09 4.80 6.58
CA VAL A 42 12.74 4.53 5.18
C VAL A 42 11.24 4.26 5.01
N GLN A 43 10.62 3.56 5.97
CA GLN A 43 9.19 3.22 5.93
C GLN A 43 8.30 4.47 5.91
N SER A 44 8.58 5.44 6.78
CA SER A 44 7.80 6.66 6.89
C SER A 44 7.92 7.53 5.64
N VAL A 45 9.10 7.58 5.01
CA VAL A 45 9.28 8.27 3.72
C VAL A 45 8.51 7.58 2.60
N ALA A 46 8.56 6.25 2.52
CA ALA A 46 7.77 5.51 1.54
C ALA A 46 6.27 5.74 1.73
N LEU A 47 5.78 5.79 2.98
CA LEU A 47 4.40 6.14 3.28
C LEU A 47 4.07 7.58 2.85
N ARG A 48 4.97 8.53 3.09
CA ARG A 48 4.82 9.93 2.68
C ARG A 48 4.63 10.04 1.17
N LEU A 49 5.45 9.35 0.36
CA LEU A 49 5.30 9.33 -1.10
C LEU A 49 3.91 8.84 -1.52
N LEU A 50 3.37 7.80 -0.86
CA LEU A 50 2.01 7.30 -1.15
C LEU A 50 0.94 8.34 -0.81
N VAL A 51 1.05 9.01 0.33
CA VAL A 51 0.07 10.00 0.81
C VAL A 51 0.13 11.28 -0.03
N GLU A 52 1.32 11.75 -0.40
CA GLU A 52 1.49 12.90 -1.29
C GLU A 52 0.90 12.60 -2.68
N ARG A 53 1.18 11.41 -3.25
CA ARG A 53 0.52 10.98 -4.50
C ARG A 53 -0.99 10.90 -4.37
N LYS A 54 -1.52 10.41 -3.24
CA LYS A 54 -2.97 10.43 -2.99
C LYS A 54 -3.52 11.87 -3.05
N ARG A 55 -2.84 12.83 -2.43
CA ARG A 55 -3.25 14.23 -2.43
C ARG A 55 -3.19 14.86 -3.82
N GLU A 56 -2.17 14.54 -4.61
CA GLU A 56 -2.10 14.96 -6.02
C GLU A 56 -3.30 14.44 -6.82
N ILE A 57 -3.69 13.18 -6.59
CA ILE A 57 -4.85 12.56 -7.23
C ILE A 57 -6.15 13.24 -6.78
N ASP A 58 -6.33 13.44 -5.48
CA ASP A 58 -7.54 14.04 -4.92
C ASP A 58 -7.71 15.52 -5.33
N ALA A 59 -6.59 16.25 -5.49
CA ALA A 59 -6.60 17.66 -5.91
C ALA A 59 -6.74 17.84 -7.43
N PHE A 60 -6.53 16.78 -8.21
CA PHE A 60 -6.55 16.86 -9.66
C PHE A 60 -7.98 17.07 -10.18
N LYS A 61 -8.17 18.11 -11.00
CA LYS A 61 -9.43 18.40 -11.68
C LYS A 61 -9.27 18.05 -13.15
N PRO A 62 -9.96 17.01 -13.67
CA PRO A 62 -9.91 16.67 -15.07
C PRO A 62 -10.44 17.81 -15.95
N GLU A 63 -9.69 18.16 -16.98
CA GLU A 63 -10.08 19.07 -18.04
C GLU A 63 -10.49 18.28 -19.27
N THR A 64 -11.64 18.62 -19.85
CA THR A 64 -12.09 18.07 -21.13
C THR A 64 -11.30 18.69 -22.28
N TYR A 65 -10.92 17.86 -23.24
CA TYR A 65 -10.34 18.30 -24.51
C TYR A 65 -10.78 17.35 -25.63
N TYR A 66 -10.72 17.83 -26.85
CA TYR A 66 -11.12 17.08 -28.03
C TYR A 66 -9.90 16.79 -28.90
N LEU A 67 -9.73 15.51 -29.26
CA LEU A 67 -8.76 15.10 -30.25
C LEU A 67 -9.46 14.97 -31.59
N LEU A 68 -9.08 15.81 -32.54
CA LEU A 68 -9.58 15.71 -33.91
C LEU A 68 -8.74 14.72 -34.71
N GLY A 69 -9.38 14.03 -35.64
CA GLY A 69 -8.74 13.09 -36.53
C GLY A 69 -9.53 12.88 -37.82
N VAL A 70 -8.99 12.05 -38.69
CA VAL A 70 -9.62 11.65 -39.95
C VAL A 70 -9.37 10.19 -40.18
N GLU A 71 -10.42 9.46 -40.54
CA GLU A 71 -10.30 8.13 -41.11
C GLU A 71 -10.19 8.27 -42.63
N ALA A 72 -9.01 7.95 -43.16
CA ALA A 72 -8.64 8.16 -44.54
C ALA A 72 -8.35 6.83 -45.24
N GLN A 73 -8.54 6.81 -46.56
CA GLN A 73 -8.31 5.64 -47.39
C GLN A 73 -7.61 6.01 -48.70
N LYS A 74 -6.65 5.18 -49.15
CA LYS A 74 -6.03 5.29 -50.48
C LYS A 74 -6.58 4.20 -51.39
N GLN A 75 -7.34 4.55 -52.43
CA GLN A 75 -7.71 3.64 -53.54
C GLN A 75 -8.18 2.23 -53.10
N LYS A 76 -9.12 2.16 -52.15
CA LYS A 76 -9.67 0.90 -51.57
C LYS A 76 -8.69 0.05 -50.73
N LEU A 77 -7.47 0.52 -50.45
CA LEU A 77 -6.58 -0.11 -49.47
C LEU A 77 -7.17 -0.01 -48.05
N PRO A 78 -6.70 -0.78 -47.06
CA PRO A 78 -7.21 -0.69 -45.70
C PRO A 78 -7.19 0.76 -45.17
N PRO A 79 -8.28 1.24 -44.53
CA PRO A 79 -8.33 2.58 -43.99
C PRO A 79 -7.39 2.73 -42.79
N PHE A 80 -6.97 3.96 -42.53
CA PHE A 80 -6.13 4.30 -41.39
C PHE A 80 -6.60 5.63 -40.76
N VAL A 81 -6.23 5.83 -39.50
CA VAL A 81 -6.59 7.05 -38.76
C VAL A 81 -5.37 7.97 -38.68
N ALA A 82 -5.54 9.22 -39.09
CA ALA A 82 -4.59 10.30 -38.85
C ALA A 82 -5.16 11.27 -37.80
N LYS A 83 -4.31 11.77 -36.91
CA LYS A 83 -4.69 12.71 -35.83
C LYS A 83 -4.27 14.12 -36.18
N LEU A 84 -5.04 15.12 -35.77
CA LEU A 84 -4.69 16.53 -35.95
C LEU A 84 -3.42 16.84 -35.16
N ALA A 85 -2.35 17.22 -35.86
CA ALA A 85 -1.05 17.52 -35.29
C ALA A 85 -0.79 19.02 -35.19
N ARG A 86 -1.31 19.81 -36.15
CA ARG A 86 -1.21 21.27 -36.15
C ARG A 86 -2.52 21.92 -36.56
N LEU A 87 -2.85 23.03 -35.91
CA LEU A 87 -3.93 23.95 -36.24
C LEU A 87 -3.33 25.36 -36.30
N ASP A 88 -3.41 26.02 -37.45
CA ASP A 88 -2.82 27.35 -37.71
C ASP A 88 -1.33 27.45 -37.35
N GLY A 89 -0.58 26.37 -37.58
CA GLY A 89 0.85 26.26 -37.27
C GLY A 89 1.18 25.86 -35.83
N GLU A 90 0.20 25.90 -34.92
CA GLU A 90 0.38 25.61 -33.50
C GLU A 90 -0.13 24.21 -33.11
N LYS A 91 0.23 23.75 -31.90
CA LYS A 91 -0.31 22.49 -31.36
C LYS A 91 -1.81 22.69 -31.07
N PRO A 92 -2.72 21.80 -31.55
CA PRO A 92 -4.15 21.96 -31.34
C PRO A 92 -4.51 21.97 -29.85
N ASP A 93 -5.30 22.97 -29.44
CA ASP A 93 -5.84 23.09 -28.08
C ASP A 93 -7.36 23.25 -28.11
N VAL A 94 -8.07 22.15 -28.35
CA VAL A 94 -9.53 22.14 -28.51
C VAL A 94 -10.19 21.77 -27.18
N ARG A 95 -10.69 22.77 -26.44
CA ARG A 95 -11.20 22.58 -25.06
C ARG A 95 -12.71 22.43 -24.94
N THR A 96 -13.47 22.78 -25.97
CA THR A 96 -14.94 22.74 -25.92
C THR A 96 -15.52 22.04 -27.13
N LYS A 97 -16.69 21.41 -26.93
CA LYS A 97 -17.42 20.76 -28.00
C LYS A 97 -17.76 21.73 -29.13
N GLN A 98 -18.16 22.95 -28.80
CA GLN A 98 -18.49 23.97 -29.79
C GLN A 98 -17.31 24.29 -30.71
N VAL A 99 -16.09 24.37 -30.17
CA VAL A 99 -14.89 24.61 -30.99
C VAL A 99 -14.61 23.37 -31.86
N ALA A 100 -14.71 22.17 -31.31
CA ALA A 100 -14.55 20.93 -32.08
C ALA A 100 -15.57 20.85 -33.24
N ASP A 101 -16.85 21.12 -32.98
CA ASP A 101 -17.93 21.09 -33.97
C ASP A 101 -17.71 22.15 -35.05
N ASN A 102 -17.27 23.36 -34.70
CA ASN A 102 -16.93 24.41 -35.67
C ASN A 102 -15.77 24.00 -36.59
N LEU A 103 -14.73 23.37 -36.04
CA LEU A 103 -13.61 22.86 -36.83
C LEU A 103 -14.05 21.71 -37.75
N LEU A 104 -14.93 20.81 -37.28
CA LEU A 104 -15.51 19.76 -38.12
C LEU A 104 -16.37 20.33 -39.27
N LEU A 105 -17.12 21.41 -39.02
CA LEU A 105 -17.90 22.11 -40.05
C LEU A 105 -17.01 22.76 -41.11
N ASP A 106 -15.88 23.35 -40.70
CA ASP A 106 -14.89 23.90 -41.63
C ASP A 106 -14.30 22.80 -42.54
N LEU A 107 -13.97 21.63 -41.95
CA LEU A 107 -13.46 20.44 -42.65
C LEU A 107 -14.50 19.71 -43.51
N ALA A 108 -15.80 20.02 -43.35
CA ALA A 108 -16.85 19.36 -44.12
C ALA A 108 -16.66 19.56 -45.63
N ASN A 109 -16.79 18.46 -46.38
CA ASN A 109 -16.57 18.36 -47.83
C ASN A 109 -15.15 18.70 -48.32
N ALA A 110 -14.16 18.77 -47.41
CA ALA A 110 -12.76 18.87 -47.83
C ALA A 110 -12.25 17.52 -48.35
N HIS A 111 -11.44 17.57 -49.41
CA HIS A 111 -10.65 16.42 -49.85
C HIS A 111 -9.34 16.38 -49.06
N LEU A 112 -8.68 15.23 -48.98
CA LEU A 112 -7.45 15.09 -48.22
C LEU A 112 -6.28 14.80 -49.17
N GLU A 113 -5.19 15.56 -49.03
CA GLU A 113 -3.99 15.40 -49.84
C GLU A 113 -2.76 15.17 -48.96
N VAL A 114 -1.82 14.36 -49.46
CA VAL A 114 -0.53 14.13 -48.81
C VAL A 114 0.38 15.33 -49.04
N SER A 115 0.72 16.02 -47.95
CA SER A 115 1.62 17.18 -47.98
C SER A 115 3.10 16.79 -47.84
N ASP A 116 3.39 15.76 -47.04
CA ASP A 116 4.74 15.28 -46.77
C ASP A 116 4.73 13.80 -46.36
N VAL A 117 5.84 13.11 -46.67
CA VAL A 117 6.11 11.74 -46.21
C VAL A 117 7.54 11.73 -45.70
N ALA A 118 7.68 11.67 -44.38
CA ALA A 118 8.97 11.67 -43.70
C ALA A 118 9.33 10.27 -43.22
N GLU A 119 10.54 9.82 -43.53
CA GLU A 119 11.11 8.59 -42.98
C GLU A 119 12.27 8.93 -42.05
N ARG A 120 12.20 8.44 -40.82
CA ARG A 120 13.20 8.69 -39.78
C ARG A 120 13.73 7.37 -39.23
N PRO A 121 15.01 7.02 -39.48
CA PRO A 121 15.61 5.88 -38.83
C PRO A 121 15.72 6.15 -37.32
N LYS A 122 15.28 5.18 -36.51
CA LYS A 122 15.35 5.22 -35.04
C LYS A 122 16.06 3.96 -34.56
N THR A 123 17.02 4.17 -33.67
CA THR A 123 17.79 3.09 -33.02
C THR A 123 17.23 2.90 -31.63
N ARG A 124 16.98 1.65 -31.25
CA ARG A 124 16.59 1.27 -29.90
C ARG A 124 17.72 0.51 -29.25
N HIS A 125 18.16 1.00 -28.11
CA HIS A 125 19.25 0.40 -27.35
C HIS A 125 18.73 -0.70 -26.40
N PRO A 126 19.49 -1.78 -26.21
CA PRO A 126 19.18 -2.74 -25.17
C PRO A 126 19.37 -2.12 -23.79
N TYR A 127 18.44 -2.42 -22.90
CA TYR A 127 18.57 -2.00 -21.52
C TYR A 127 19.72 -2.72 -20.79
N PRO A 128 20.25 -2.13 -19.70
CA PRO A 128 21.29 -2.77 -18.88
C PRO A 128 20.82 -4.10 -18.25
N PRO A 129 21.78 -4.97 -17.85
CA PRO A 129 21.52 -6.09 -16.95
C PRO A 129 20.78 -5.65 -15.69
N PHE A 130 20.12 -6.59 -15.01
CA PHE A 130 19.32 -6.25 -13.85
C PHE A 130 20.17 -5.83 -12.64
N THR A 131 19.75 -4.74 -12.01
CA THR A 131 19.95 -4.46 -10.58
C THR A 131 18.78 -5.05 -9.78
N THR A 132 18.85 -5.00 -8.45
CA THR A 132 17.73 -5.44 -7.59
C THR A 132 16.46 -4.64 -7.83
N SER A 133 16.57 -3.32 -7.97
CA SER A 133 15.43 -2.44 -8.22
C SER A 133 14.78 -2.79 -9.57
N THR A 134 15.58 -2.83 -10.64
CA THR A 134 15.07 -3.10 -11.99
C THR A 134 14.53 -4.52 -12.15
N LEU A 135 15.08 -5.52 -11.44
CA LEU A 135 14.52 -6.87 -11.39
C LEU A 135 13.15 -6.88 -10.72
N GLN A 136 13.00 -6.24 -9.55
CA GLN A 136 11.73 -6.18 -8.84
C GLN A 136 10.66 -5.45 -9.68
N GLN A 137 11.04 -4.37 -10.35
CA GLN A 137 10.16 -3.65 -11.28
C GLN A 137 9.71 -4.55 -12.44
N ALA A 138 10.66 -5.18 -13.15
CA ALA A 138 10.35 -6.03 -14.29
C ALA A 138 9.53 -7.27 -13.91
N ALA A 139 9.85 -7.93 -12.78
CA ALA A 139 9.10 -9.08 -12.29
C ALA A 139 7.66 -8.71 -11.89
N SER A 140 7.44 -7.49 -11.38
CA SER A 140 6.10 -6.98 -11.10
C SER A 140 5.30 -6.73 -12.38
N SER A 141 5.91 -6.07 -13.36
CA SER A 141 5.25 -5.70 -14.62
C SER A 141 4.97 -6.92 -15.51
N VAL A 142 5.97 -7.79 -15.69
CA VAL A 142 5.93 -8.92 -16.64
C VAL A 142 5.34 -10.17 -16.00
N LEU A 143 5.75 -10.50 -14.77
CA LEU A 143 5.39 -11.76 -14.10
C LEU A 143 4.32 -11.60 -13.03
N SER A 144 3.91 -10.35 -12.73
CA SER A 144 2.96 -10.04 -11.66
C SER A 144 3.44 -10.53 -10.28
N PHE A 145 4.76 -10.62 -10.07
CA PHE A 145 5.33 -11.00 -8.78
C PHE A 145 5.50 -9.78 -7.89
N SER A 146 5.18 -9.90 -6.60
CA SER A 146 5.51 -8.87 -5.62
C SER A 146 7.03 -8.80 -5.41
N PRO A 147 7.59 -7.66 -4.94
CA PRO A 147 9.01 -7.55 -4.60
C PRO A 147 9.47 -8.62 -3.62
N GLY A 148 8.67 -8.88 -2.57
CA GLY A 148 8.96 -9.93 -1.59
C GLY A 148 9.01 -11.33 -2.19
N ARG A 149 8.06 -11.67 -3.07
CA ARG A 149 8.09 -12.94 -3.81
C ARG A 149 9.30 -13.02 -4.74
N THR A 150 9.59 -11.96 -5.47
CA THR A 150 10.72 -11.87 -6.39
C THR A 150 12.04 -12.11 -5.67
N MET A 151 12.25 -11.48 -4.51
CA MET A 151 13.48 -11.66 -3.74
C MET A 151 13.62 -13.06 -3.14
N LYS A 152 12.52 -13.71 -2.74
CA LYS A 152 12.55 -15.11 -2.28
C LYS A 152 12.94 -16.06 -3.41
N LEU A 153 12.37 -15.89 -4.59
CA LEU A 153 12.71 -16.70 -5.77
C LEU A 153 14.14 -16.44 -6.24
N ALA A 154 14.59 -15.19 -6.26
CA ALA A 154 15.95 -14.83 -6.62
C ALA A 154 16.97 -15.40 -5.62
N GLN A 155 16.66 -15.39 -4.32
CA GLN A 155 17.48 -16.06 -3.30
C GLN A 155 17.63 -17.56 -3.60
N ALA A 156 16.51 -18.25 -3.90
CA ALA A 156 16.55 -19.68 -4.22
C ALA A 156 17.35 -19.97 -5.50
N LEU A 157 17.20 -19.14 -6.54
CA LEU A 157 18.01 -19.24 -7.76
C LEU A 157 19.51 -19.03 -7.49
N TYR A 158 19.86 -18.07 -6.63
CA TYR A 158 21.25 -17.82 -6.23
C TYR A 158 21.83 -19.01 -5.45
N GLU A 159 21.11 -19.55 -4.47
CA GLU A 159 21.54 -20.71 -3.68
C GLU A 159 21.68 -21.98 -4.53
N LYS A 160 20.83 -22.15 -5.54
CA LYS A 160 20.95 -23.22 -6.56
C LYS A 160 22.04 -22.95 -7.61
N GLY A 161 22.71 -21.81 -7.55
CA GLY A 161 23.81 -21.45 -8.45
C GLY A 161 23.38 -21.10 -9.88
N PHE A 162 22.13 -20.67 -10.10
CA PHE A 162 21.63 -20.25 -11.41
C PHE A 162 21.91 -18.77 -11.72
N ILE A 163 21.93 -17.91 -10.71
CA ILE A 163 22.15 -16.46 -10.89
C ILE A 163 23.23 -15.93 -9.93
N THR A 164 23.79 -14.78 -10.26
CA THR A 164 24.65 -13.99 -9.37
C THR A 164 23.86 -13.40 -8.19
N TYR A 165 24.56 -12.79 -7.24
CA TYR A 165 23.94 -12.25 -6.02
C TYR A 165 22.87 -11.19 -6.35
N MET A 166 21.66 -11.40 -5.83
CA MET A 166 20.46 -10.66 -6.21
C MET A 166 20.26 -9.33 -5.46
N ARG A 167 21.14 -8.96 -4.52
CA ARG A 167 21.11 -7.66 -3.81
C ARG A 167 22.30 -6.81 -4.28
N THR A 168 22.09 -6.12 -5.40
CA THR A 168 23.09 -5.34 -6.12
C THR A 168 22.42 -4.14 -6.77
N ASP A 169 23.09 -3.00 -6.73
CA ASP A 169 22.78 -1.79 -7.47
C ASP A 169 23.71 -1.60 -8.69
N SER A 170 24.58 -2.58 -8.94
CA SER A 170 25.53 -2.57 -10.04
C SER A 170 24.94 -3.18 -11.30
N VAL A 171 25.25 -2.56 -12.44
CA VAL A 171 24.98 -3.09 -13.79
C VAL A 171 26.24 -3.71 -14.43
N ASN A 172 27.35 -3.75 -13.69
CA ASN A 172 28.62 -4.27 -14.19
C ASN A 172 28.58 -5.79 -14.38
N ILE A 173 29.30 -6.30 -15.37
CA ILE A 173 29.45 -7.74 -15.64
C ILE A 173 30.93 -8.05 -15.84
N SER A 174 31.39 -9.22 -15.42
CA SER A 174 32.77 -9.64 -15.64
C SER A 174 33.09 -9.85 -17.12
N GLU A 175 34.38 -9.73 -17.45
CA GLU A 175 34.88 -9.99 -18.78
C GLU A 175 34.58 -11.41 -19.25
N GLN A 176 34.71 -12.40 -18.37
CA GLN A 176 34.35 -13.79 -18.65
C GLN A 176 32.87 -13.93 -19.05
N ALA A 177 31.96 -13.31 -18.30
CA ALA A 177 30.52 -13.38 -18.59
C ALA A 177 30.18 -12.71 -19.92
N ARG A 178 30.82 -11.58 -20.23
CA ARG A 178 30.67 -10.88 -21.50
C ARG A 178 31.20 -11.69 -22.68
N GLY A 179 32.35 -12.36 -22.52
CA GLY A 179 32.89 -13.29 -23.51
C GLY A 179 31.94 -14.45 -23.80
N ALA A 180 31.45 -15.11 -22.75
CA ALA A 180 30.48 -16.20 -22.89
C ALA A 180 29.18 -15.73 -23.59
N ALA A 181 28.68 -14.54 -23.26
CA ALA A 181 27.51 -13.96 -23.93
C ALA A 181 27.79 -13.68 -25.41
N LYS A 182 28.96 -13.15 -25.76
CA LYS A 182 29.37 -12.96 -27.17
C LYS A 182 29.33 -14.27 -27.94
N ASP A 183 30.01 -15.29 -27.43
CA ASP A 183 30.12 -16.58 -28.12
C ASP A 183 28.74 -17.23 -28.30
N PHE A 184 27.88 -17.14 -27.29
CA PHE A 184 26.50 -17.58 -27.38
C PHE A 184 25.68 -16.79 -28.41
N ILE A 185 25.78 -15.46 -28.43
CA ILE A 185 25.03 -14.61 -29.37
C ILE A 185 25.43 -14.94 -30.81
N VAL A 186 26.74 -15.01 -31.08
CA VAL A 186 27.26 -15.27 -32.43
C VAL A 186 26.86 -16.66 -32.92
N SER A 187 26.93 -17.67 -32.05
CA SER A 187 26.58 -19.06 -32.42
C SER A 187 25.07 -19.27 -32.61
N GLU A 188 24.22 -18.67 -31.78
CA GLU A 188 22.78 -18.93 -31.80
C GLU A 188 21.98 -17.95 -32.68
N PHE A 189 22.40 -16.69 -32.76
CA PHE A 189 21.68 -15.64 -33.48
C PHE A 189 22.41 -15.14 -34.73
N GLY A 190 23.72 -15.32 -34.81
CA GLY A 190 24.58 -14.87 -35.91
C GLY A 190 25.40 -13.63 -35.56
N ALA A 191 26.45 -13.38 -36.35
CA ALA A 191 27.43 -12.32 -36.09
C ALA A 191 26.81 -10.90 -36.03
N ASP A 192 25.80 -10.63 -36.86
CA ASP A 192 25.12 -9.32 -36.91
C ASP A 192 24.37 -8.97 -35.61
N TYR A 193 24.04 -9.97 -34.78
CA TYR A 193 23.37 -9.76 -33.49
C TYR A 193 24.31 -9.43 -32.34
N TYR A 194 25.62 -9.49 -32.57
CA TYR A 194 26.62 -9.01 -31.62
C TYR A 194 27.11 -7.62 -32.04
N PRO A 195 27.15 -6.63 -31.14
CA PRO A 195 27.56 -5.27 -31.50
C PRO A 195 29.06 -5.22 -31.83
N ALA A 196 29.44 -4.42 -32.82
CA ALA A 196 30.84 -4.26 -33.24
C ALA A 196 31.74 -3.76 -32.09
N LYS A 197 31.18 -2.95 -31.18
CA LYS A 197 31.79 -2.58 -29.91
C LYS A 197 30.98 -3.23 -28.78
N PRO A 198 31.60 -3.93 -27.82
CA PRO A 198 30.87 -4.53 -26.72
C PRO A 198 30.09 -3.48 -25.91
N ASN A 199 28.91 -3.85 -25.43
CA ASN A 199 28.11 -2.97 -24.60
C ASN A 199 28.69 -2.88 -23.18
N PHE A 200 28.89 -1.65 -22.70
CA PHE A 200 29.29 -1.37 -21.32
C PHE A 200 28.25 -0.47 -20.68
N TYR A 201 27.82 -0.83 -19.47
CA TYR A 201 26.86 -0.05 -18.70
C TYR A 201 27.54 0.47 -17.44
N LYS A 202 27.27 1.73 -17.11
CA LYS A 202 27.85 2.40 -15.94
C LYS A 202 26.81 2.43 -14.83
N SER A 203 27.18 1.91 -13.65
CA SER A 203 26.40 2.05 -12.43
C SER A 203 26.36 3.52 -11.97
N LYS A 204 25.39 3.87 -11.11
CA LYS A 204 25.38 5.20 -10.48
C LYS A 204 26.63 5.39 -9.61
N ALA A 205 27.02 6.64 -9.38
CA ALA A 205 28.26 6.99 -8.67
C ALA A 205 28.27 6.56 -7.19
N ASP A 206 27.09 6.33 -6.63
CA ASP A 206 26.79 5.91 -5.26
C ASP A 206 26.42 4.42 -5.15
N ALA A 207 26.60 3.64 -6.22
CA ALA A 207 26.35 2.20 -6.20
C ALA A 207 27.43 1.46 -5.40
N GLN A 208 27.03 0.49 -4.58
CA GLN A 208 27.92 -0.35 -3.76
C GLN A 208 28.85 -1.18 -4.67
N GLY A 209 30.01 -0.63 -4.99
CA GLY A 209 30.86 -0.98 -6.15
C GLY A 209 31.54 -2.35 -6.16
N ALA A 210 31.15 -3.31 -5.31
CA ALA A 210 31.80 -4.62 -5.21
C ALA A 210 31.00 -5.78 -5.83
N HIS A 211 29.81 -5.53 -6.37
CA HIS A 211 28.94 -6.58 -6.90
C HIS A 211 28.77 -6.49 -8.43
N GLU A 212 28.58 -7.65 -9.06
CA GLU A 212 28.10 -7.72 -10.43
C GLU A 212 26.58 -7.51 -10.49
N ALA A 213 26.08 -7.27 -11.69
CA ALA A 213 24.65 -7.30 -11.99
C ALA A 213 24.03 -8.67 -11.74
N ILE A 214 22.71 -8.71 -11.63
CA ILE A 214 21.92 -9.93 -11.57
C ILE A 214 21.84 -10.53 -12.98
N ARG A 215 22.56 -11.64 -13.18
CA ARG A 215 22.67 -12.36 -14.44
C ARG A 215 22.74 -13.87 -14.19
N PRO A 216 22.56 -14.72 -15.23
CA PRO A 216 22.91 -16.13 -15.13
C PRO A 216 24.38 -16.31 -14.76
N THR A 217 24.67 -17.29 -13.91
CA THR A 217 26.05 -17.71 -13.64
C THR A 217 26.70 -18.32 -14.90
N ASP A 218 25.89 -19.03 -15.68
CA ASP A 218 26.25 -19.67 -16.94
C ASP A 218 25.16 -19.41 -18.00
N VAL A 219 25.51 -18.74 -19.10
CA VAL A 219 24.58 -18.39 -20.18
C VAL A 219 24.12 -19.61 -20.97
N LEU A 220 24.90 -20.71 -20.96
CA LEU A 220 24.58 -21.94 -21.69
C LEU A 220 23.43 -22.72 -21.03
N ARG A 221 23.14 -22.46 -19.75
CA ARG A 221 21.96 -23.00 -19.07
C ARG A 221 20.71 -22.27 -19.54
N LYS A 222 20.23 -22.60 -20.74
CA LYS A 222 19.02 -21.99 -21.29
C LYS A 222 17.83 -22.30 -20.37
N PRO A 223 16.86 -21.38 -20.23
CA PRO A 223 15.68 -21.61 -19.39
C PRO A 223 14.92 -22.91 -19.75
N GLN A 224 14.89 -23.28 -21.03
CA GLN A 224 14.22 -24.51 -21.50
C GLN A 224 14.87 -25.80 -20.95
N ASP A 225 16.16 -25.74 -20.62
CA ASP A 225 16.94 -26.90 -20.17
C ASP A 225 17.06 -26.93 -18.63
N ALA A 226 16.49 -25.95 -17.94
CA ALA A 226 16.56 -25.80 -16.48
C ALA A 226 15.50 -26.62 -15.75
N ALA A 227 15.44 -27.94 -16.00
CA ALA A 227 14.42 -28.85 -15.45
C ALA A 227 14.40 -28.93 -13.91
N ALA A 228 15.48 -28.51 -13.24
CA ALA A 228 15.58 -28.48 -11.77
C ALA A 228 14.86 -27.30 -11.10
N LEU A 229 14.30 -26.37 -11.87
CA LEU A 229 13.61 -25.18 -11.35
C LEU A 229 12.10 -25.37 -11.30
N GLU A 230 11.49 -24.89 -10.22
CA GLU A 230 10.03 -24.81 -10.14
C GLU A 230 9.50 -23.78 -11.14
N ALA A 231 8.22 -23.90 -11.54
CA ALA A 231 7.63 -23.03 -12.57
C ALA A 231 7.77 -21.52 -12.28
N ALA A 232 7.70 -21.10 -11.00
CA ALA A 232 7.87 -19.70 -10.63
C ALA A 232 9.33 -19.24 -10.68
N GLU A 233 10.28 -20.10 -10.28
CA GLU A 233 11.71 -19.86 -10.37
C GLU A 233 12.14 -19.78 -11.84
N LEU A 234 11.65 -20.72 -12.67
CA LEU A 234 11.92 -20.78 -14.10
C LEU A 234 11.47 -19.49 -14.81
N LYS A 235 10.28 -18.96 -14.49
CA LYS A 235 9.80 -17.69 -15.06
C LYS A 235 10.72 -16.52 -14.69
N LEU A 236 11.20 -16.46 -13.44
CA LEU A 236 12.11 -15.39 -13.00
C LEU A 236 13.50 -15.56 -13.64
N TYR A 237 13.98 -16.80 -13.74
CA TYR A 237 15.24 -17.11 -14.40
C TYR A 237 15.21 -16.77 -15.89
N ASP A 238 14.13 -17.11 -16.62
CA ASP A 238 13.95 -16.74 -18.03
C ASP A 238 13.99 -15.21 -18.21
N LEU A 239 13.33 -14.46 -17.32
CA LEU A 239 13.38 -13.00 -17.34
C LEU A 239 14.81 -12.47 -17.16
N ILE A 240 15.55 -12.98 -16.17
CA ILE A 240 16.95 -12.60 -15.89
C ILE A 240 17.86 -12.96 -17.07
N TRP A 241 17.72 -14.18 -17.60
CA TRP A 241 18.52 -14.72 -18.69
C TRP A 241 18.34 -13.90 -19.97
N ARG A 242 17.08 -13.61 -20.36
CA ARG A 242 16.78 -12.77 -21.53
C ARG A 242 17.31 -11.37 -21.39
N ARG A 243 17.13 -10.74 -20.22
CA ARG A 243 17.63 -9.37 -19.97
C ARG A 243 19.15 -9.29 -20.06
N PHE A 244 19.85 -10.24 -19.46
CA PHE A 244 21.31 -10.30 -19.55
C PHE A 244 21.76 -10.47 -21.00
N LEU A 245 21.20 -11.43 -21.73
CA LEU A 245 21.61 -11.68 -23.11
C LEU A 245 21.30 -10.50 -24.02
N ALA A 246 20.09 -9.94 -23.91
CA ALA A 246 19.68 -8.74 -24.65
C ALA A 246 20.63 -7.56 -24.42
N SER A 247 21.10 -7.35 -23.17
CA SER A 247 22.05 -6.28 -22.85
C SER A 247 23.37 -6.37 -23.62
N GLN A 248 23.74 -7.55 -24.11
CA GLN A 248 24.99 -7.79 -24.84
C GLN A 248 24.77 -7.91 -26.36
N MET A 249 23.53 -7.80 -26.83
CA MET A 249 23.17 -7.86 -28.26
C MET A 249 23.23 -6.49 -28.93
N ALA A 250 23.24 -6.49 -30.26
CA ALA A 250 23.19 -5.29 -31.08
C ALA A 250 21.86 -4.53 -30.93
N ASP A 251 21.92 -3.23 -31.18
CA ASP A 251 20.75 -2.36 -31.19
C ASP A 251 19.71 -2.84 -32.20
N ALA A 252 18.44 -2.61 -31.88
CA ALA A 252 17.37 -2.74 -32.86
C ALA A 252 17.29 -1.48 -33.74
N LYS A 253 17.10 -1.66 -35.04
CA LYS A 253 16.93 -0.57 -36.01
C LYS A 253 15.50 -0.57 -36.52
N THR A 254 14.85 0.57 -36.42
CA THR A 254 13.47 0.78 -36.88
C THR A 254 13.41 1.97 -37.82
N LEU A 255 12.42 1.99 -38.71
CA LEU A 255 12.11 3.13 -39.58
C LEU A 255 10.74 3.66 -39.21
N VAL A 256 10.68 4.89 -38.70
CA VAL A 256 9.41 5.56 -38.45
C VAL A 256 9.03 6.31 -39.72
N ARG A 257 7.92 5.92 -40.34
CA ARG A 257 7.32 6.64 -41.47
C ARG A 257 6.16 7.47 -40.95
N THR A 258 6.22 8.78 -41.13
CA THR A 258 5.16 9.73 -40.79
C THR A 258 4.62 10.36 -42.06
N VAL A 259 3.31 10.26 -42.26
CA VAL A 259 2.60 10.92 -43.37
C VAL A 259 1.87 12.13 -42.83
N SER A 260 2.08 13.29 -43.44
CA SER A 260 1.38 14.54 -43.14
C SER A 260 0.32 14.83 -44.20
N LEU A 261 -0.91 15.07 -43.76
CA LEU A 261 -2.09 15.22 -44.59
C LEU A 261 -2.71 16.60 -44.38
N VAL A 262 -3.12 17.23 -45.48
CA VAL A 262 -3.78 18.53 -45.46
C VAL A 262 -5.16 18.44 -46.12
N PRO A 263 -6.21 18.98 -45.49
CA PRO A 263 -7.50 19.14 -46.16
C PRO A 263 -7.40 20.22 -47.23
N VAL A 264 -8.07 20.01 -48.36
CA VAL A 264 -8.12 20.93 -49.50
C VAL A 264 -9.58 21.23 -49.82
N LYS A 265 -9.94 22.50 -49.69
CA LYS A 265 -11.24 23.08 -50.03
C LYS A 265 -11.09 24.59 -50.24
N PRO A 266 -11.85 25.23 -51.15
CA PRO A 266 -11.67 26.66 -51.48
C PRO A 266 -11.88 27.64 -50.32
N THR A 267 -12.61 27.25 -49.27
CA THR A 267 -13.06 28.15 -48.19
C THR A 267 -12.71 27.63 -46.80
N LEU A 268 -11.54 27.02 -46.63
CA LEU A 268 -11.07 26.65 -45.28
C LEU A 268 -10.76 27.90 -44.47
N THR A 269 -11.26 27.96 -43.24
CA THR A 269 -10.97 29.09 -42.34
C THR A 269 -9.68 28.91 -41.56
N HIS A 270 -9.23 27.65 -41.39
CA HIS A 270 -8.00 27.32 -40.68
C HIS A 270 -7.03 26.48 -41.53
N ALA A 271 -5.74 26.53 -41.16
CA ALA A 271 -4.73 25.64 -41.70
C ALA A 271 -4.60 24.39 -40.81
N TYR A 272 -4.89 23.21 -41.36
CA TYR A 272 -4.82 21.94 -40.62
C TYR A 272 -3.69 21.07 -41.13
N VAL A 273 -3.02 20.37 -40.22
CA VAL A 273 -2.11 19.27 -40.56
C VAL A 273 -2.47 18.06 -39.72
N PHE A 274 -2.87 16.97 -40.39
CA PHE A 274 -3.09 15.67 -39.76
C PHE A 274 -1.87 14.79 -39.97
N THR A 275 -1.54 13.93 -39.01
CA THR A 275 -0.43 12.98 -39.12
C THR A 275 -0.84 11.57 -38.74
N ALA A 276 -0.32 10.61 -39.49
CA ALA A 276 -0.31 9.20 -39.11
C ALA A 276 1.13 8.69 -39.18
N SER A 277 1.53 7.86 -38.23
CA SER A 277 2.88 7.26 -38.22
C SER A 277 2.80 5.75 -38.11
N THR A 278 3.73 5.05 -38.76
CA THR A 278 3.96 3.62 -38.57
C THR A 278 5.45 3.37 -38.34
N THR A 279 5.79 2.21 -37.76
CA THR A 279 7.18 1.85 -37.44
C THR A 279 7.50 0.47 -37.99
N ASP A 280 8.38 0.44 -38.98
CA ASP A 280 8.89 -0.79 -39.58
C ASP A 280 10.16 -1.25 -38.84
N ILE A 281 10.28 -2.54 -38.55
CA ILE A 281 11.51 -3.10 -37.95
C ILE A 281 12.47 -3.44 -39.10
N LEU A 282 13.58 -2.70 -39.21
CA LEU A 282 14.64 -2.97 -40.19
C LEU A 282 15.59 -4.06 -39.70
N PHE A 283 15.85 -4.09 -38.39
CA PHE A 283 16.65 -5.10 -37.73
C PHE A 283 16.18 -5.24 -36.28
N ASP A 284 15.84 -6.47 -35.87
CA ASP A 284 15.24 -6.73 -34.56
C ASP A 284 16.26 -6.76 -33.41
N GLY A 285 17.56 -6.97 -33.68
CA GLY A 285 18.64 -6.88 -32.71
C GLY A 285 18.34 -7.61 -31.40
N PHE A 286 18.55 -6.94 -30.26
CA PHE A 286 18.23 -7.48 -28.93
C PHE A 286 16.75 -7.86 -28.73
N MET A 287 15.81 -7.34 -29.52
CA MET A 287 14.39 -7.66 -29.37
C MET A 287 14.10 -9.13 -29.71
N LYS A 288 14.95 -9.77 -30.51
CA LYS A 288 14.84 -11.18 -30.90
C LYS A 288 14.84 -12.12 -29.70
N VAL A 289 15.74 -11.91 -28.72
CA VAL A 289 15.80 -12.75 -27.51
C VAL A 289 14.72 -12.41 -26.49
N MET A 290 14.28 -11.16 -26.44
CA MET A 290 13.27 -10.72 -25.50
C MET A 290 11.89 -11.34 -25.77
N LYS A 291 11.71 -12.03 -26.91
CA LYS A 291 10.43 -12.58 -27.38
C LYS A 291 9.33 -11.55 -27.11
N VAL A 292 9.52 -10.33 -27.66
CA VAL A 292 8.42 -9.37 -27.80
C VAL A 292 7.48 -9.96 -28.86
N ALA A 293 6.80 -11.03 -28.49
CA ALA A 293 5.63 -11.47 -29.21
C ALA A 293 4.67 -10.28 -29.17
N ALA A 294 3.97 -10.10 -30.28
CA ALA A 294 2.92 -9.12 -30.52
C ALA A 294 1.71 -9.21 -29.56
N GLN A 295 1.90 -9.67 -28.32
CA GLN A 295 0.91 -9.67 -27.25
C GLN A 295 0.91 -8.31 -26.55
N LYS A 296 -0.01 -7.46 -27.04
CA LYS A 296 -0.48 -6.21 -26.46
C LYS A 296 0.61 -5.19 -26.13
N ARG A 297 0.66 -4.18 -27.00
CA ARG A 297 1.14 -2.79 -26.81
C ARG A 297 0.48 -2.11 -25.58
N ALA A 298 0.62 -2.71 -24.40
CA ALA A 298 -0.06 -2.31 -23.17
C ALA A 298 0.82 -2.56 -21.93
N THR A 299 2.13 -2.38 -22.05
CA THR A 299 3.02 -2.31 -20.89
C THR A 299 3.62 -0.92 -20.85
N GLY A 300 2.93 -0.02 -20.13
CA GLY A 300 3.31 1.37 -19.91
C GLY A 300 4.67 1.49 -19.22
N GLY A 301 5.72 1.50 -20.03
CA GLY A 301 7.05 2.00 -19.69
C GLY A 301 7.23 3.40 -20.30
N GLU A 302 8.14 4.18 -19.73
CA GLU A 302 8.36 5.60 -20.07
C GLU A 302 8.79 5.86 -21.53
N ASP A 303 9.22 4.83 -22.26
CA ASP A 303 9.56 4.93 -23.69
C ASP A 303 8.33 4.87 -24.62
N GLU A 304 7.11 4.64 -24.11
CA GLU A 304 5.87 4.53 -24.91
C GLU A 304 5.14 5.86 -25.16
N ALA A 305 5.67 7.01 -24.74
CA ALA A 305 5.05 8.31 -25.03
C ALA A 305 4.86 8.57 -26.55
N ASP A 306 5.63 7.87 -27.40
CA ASP A 306 5.60 7.92 -28.87
C ASP A 306 4.74 6.80 -29.52
N ALA A 307 4.36 5.74 -28.79
CA ALA A 307 3.80 4.52 -29.37
C ALA A 307 2.26 4.46 -29.39
N GLY A 308 1.59 5.30 -28.60
CA GLY A 308 0.12 5.34 -28.49
C GLY A 308 -0.61 5.83 -29.75
N ASP A 309 0.12 6.42 -30.69
CA ASP A 309 -0.42 7.06 -31.90
C ASP A 309 -0.01 6.37 -33.21
N ALA A 310 0.76 5.27 -33.13
CA ALA A 310 1.23 4.55 -34.30
C ALA A 310 0.18 3.59 -34.87
N VAL A 311 -0.19 3.76 -36.13
CA VAL A 311 -1.07 2.84 -36.85
C VAL A 311 -0.31 1.56 -37.21
N GLU A 312 -1.04 0.45 -37.31
CA GLU A 312 -0.47 -0.88 -37.56
C GLU A 312 0.31 -0.95 -38.87
N SER A 313 -0.20 -0.32 -39.91
CA SER A 313 0.50 -0.14 -41.18
C SER A 313 0.01 1.13 -41.86
N LEU A 314 0.83 1.67 -42.76
CA LEU A 314 0.45 2.73 -43.69
C LEU A 314 0.68 2.25 -45.11
N PRO A 315 -0.29 2.43 -46.03
CA PRO A 315 -0.03 2.14 -47.44
C PRO A 315 1.05 3.09 -47.97
N LYS A 316 1.77 2.66 -49.00
CA LYS A 316 2.78 3.51 -49.65
C LYS A 316 2.10 4.75 -50.23
N MET A 317 2.62 5.92 -49.91
CA MET A 317 2.12 7.22 -50.36
C MET A 317 3.26 8.08 -50.86
N ASP A 318 2.95 8.90 -51.85
CA ASP A 318 3.83 9.93 -52.38
C ASP A 318 3.20 11.31 -52.12
N LYS A 319 4.05 12.34 -52.12
CA LYS A 319 3.57 13.72 -51.98
C LYS A 319 2.56 14.04 -53.09
N SER A 320 1.50 14.76 -52.74
CA SER A 320 0.36 15.11 -53.60
C SER A 320 -0.59 13.96 -53.94
N ASP A 321 -0.44 12.77 -53.34
CA ASP A 321 -1.47 11.74 -53.41
C ASP A 321 -2.79 12.24 -52.81
N LYS A 322 -3.90 11.89 -53.47
CA LYS A 322 -5.26 12.16 -53.00
C LYS A 322 -5.78 10.97 -52.19
N LEU A 323 -6.45 11.27 -51.08
CA LEU A 323 -7.04 10.29 -50.19
C LEU A 323 -8.55 10.52 -50.06
N ASP A 324 -9.28 9.41 -49.98
CA ASP A 324 -10.70 9.41 -49.67
C ASP A 324 -10.88 9.67 -48.17
N VAL A 325 -11.68 10.68 -47.83
CA VAL A 325 -12.11 10.92 -46.45
C VAL A 325 -13.32 10.06 -46.17
N LEU A 326 -13.19 9.05 -45.31
CA LEU A 326 -14.31 8.21 -44.91
C LEU A 326 -15.16 8.90 -43.84
N ARG A 327 -14.49 9.53 -42.85
CA ARG A 327 -15.13 10.39 -41.85
C ARG A 327 -14.11 11.24 -41.10
N TRP A 328 -14.56 12.41 -40.65
CA TRP A 328 -13.87 13.20 -39.64
C TRP A 328 -14.22 12.68 -38.25
N LEU A 329 -13.23 12.70 -37.35
CA LEU A 329 -13.32 12.17 -36.00
C LEU A 329 -13.13 13.31 -35.00
N ALA A 330 -13.94 13.32 -33.95
CA ALA A 330 -13.74 14.15 -32.77
C ALA A 330 -13.93 13.28 -31.52
N ASP A 331 -12.81 12.94 -30.91
CA ASP A 331 -12.78 12.16 -29.68
C ASP A 331 -12.77 13.09 -28.48
N GLU A 332 -13.85 13.07 -27.69
CA GLU A 332 -13.83 13.69 -26.36
C GLU A 332 -12.91 12.88 -25.43
N LYS A 333 -11.95 13.57 -24.82
CA LYS A 333 -11.03 13.03 -23.82
C LYS A 333 -11.03 13.91 -22.59
N GLN A 334 -10.57 13.33 -21.50
CA GLN A 334 -10.28 14.06 -20.27
C GLN A 334 -8.82 13.86 -19.90
N THR A 335 -8.18 14.93 -19.40
CA THR A 335 -6.84 14.83 -18.83
C THR A 335 -6.87 13.82 -17.68
N LYS A 336 -5.86 12.96 -17.60
CA LYS A 336 -5.73 11.98 -16.53
C LYS A 336 -4.76 12.51 -15.48
N GLY A 337 -5.19 12.45 -14.22
CA GLY A 337 -4.31 12.75 -13.09
C GLY A 337 -3.21 11.69 -12.94
N PRO A 338 -2.26 11.92 -12.03
CA PRO A 338 -1.24 10.93 -11.74
C PRO A 338 -1.88 9.62 -11.23
N SER A 339 -1.22 8.48 -11.43
CA SER A 339 -1.72 7.21 -10.88
C SER A 339 -1.13 6.95 -9.50
N TYR A 340 -1.86 6.21 -8.66
CA TYR A 340 -1.27 5.61 -7.46
C TYR A 340 -0.04 4.78 -7.85
N TYR A 341 0.96 4.78 -6.98
CA TYR A 341 2.12 3.91 -7.17
C TYR A 341 1.70 2.45 -7.17
N SER A 342 2.20 1.67 -8.10
CA SER A 342 2.37 0.22 -7.96
C SER A 342 3.57 -0.10 -7.06
N GLU A 343 3.73 -1.37 -6.66
CA GLU A 343 4.94 -1.80 -5.94
C GLU A 343 6.21 -1.50 -6.75
N ALA A 344 6.18 -1.70 -8.07
CA ALA A 344 7.30 -1.38 -8.96
C ALA A 344 7.61 0.13 -9.03
N SER A 345 6.60 0.96 -9.27
CA SER A 345 6.82 2.41 -9.38
C SER A 345 7.17 3.06 -8.04
N LEU A 346 6.76 2.49 -6.90
CA LEU A 346 7.24 2.93 -5.59
C LEU A 346 8.72 2.59 -5.40
N ILE A 347 9.18 1.40 -5.81
CA ILE A 347 10.61 1.05 -5.75
C ILE A 347 11.43 2.00 -6.59
N LYS A 348 10.96 2.28 -7.82
CA LYS A 348 11.59 3.25 -8.70
C LYS A 348 11.70 4.62 -8.05
N ALA A 349 10.60 5.12 -7.48
CA ALA A 349 10.58 6.41 -6.79
C ALA A 349 11.56 6.43 -5.59
N LEU A 350 11.63 5.35 -4.81
CA LEU A 350 12.58 5.23 -3.71
C LEU A 350 14.04 5.31 -4.21
N GLU A 351 14.38 4.54 -5.25
CA GLU A 351 15.71 4.55 -5.88
C GLU A 351 16.09 5.91 -6.49
N GLU A 352 15.17 6.59 -7.17
CA GLU A 352 15.39 7.91 -7.77
C GLU A 352 15.61 9.00 -6.73
N ASN A 353 14.93 8.88 -5.58
CA ASN A 353 15.10 9.79 -4.46
C ASN A 353 16.30 9.44 -3.57
N GLY A 354 17.09 8.40 -3.91
CA GLY A 354 18.23 7.95 -3.10
C GLY A 354 17.83 7.30 -1.77
N VAL A 355 16.54 6.98 -1.61
CA VAL A 355 15.96 6.40 -0.40
C VAL A 355 15.84 4.89 -0.54
N GLY A 356 16.31 4.16 0.46
CA GLY A 356 16.33 2.69 0.41
C GLY A 356 17.50 2.14 -0.41
N ARG A 357 17.71 0.84 -0.28
CA ARG A 357 18.83 0.09 -0.86
C ARG A 357 18.31 -1.25 -1.37
N PRO A 358 19.06 -1.99 -2.21
CA PRO A 358 18.69 -3.34 -2.66
C PRO A 358 18.16 -4.27 -1.56
N SER A 359 18.69 -4.12 -0.34
CA SER A 359 18.30 -4.90 0.84
C SER A 359 16.98 -4.48 1.49
N THR A 360 16.48 -3.26 1.25
CA THR A 360 15.35 -2.68 2.00
C THR A 360 14.08 -2.46 1.18
N TYR A 361 14.14 -2.39 -0.16
CA TYR A 361 12.97 -2.12 -1.00
C TYR A 361 11.76 -3.03 -0.72
N ALA A 362 11.96 -4.34 -0.82
CA ALA A 362 10.89 -5.32 -0.61
C ALA A 362 10.36 -5.28 0.83
N GLN A 363 11.27 -5.19 1.82
CA GLN A 363 10.92 -5.15 3.23
C GLN A 363 10.12 -3.88 3.58
N THR A 364 10.47 -2.73 3.03
CA THR A 364 9.73 -1.47 3.25
C THR A 364 8.29 -1.61 2.78
N ILE A 365 8.06 -2.12 1.56
CA ILE A 365 6.71 -2.32 1.02
C ILE A 365 5.92 -3.36 1.83
N GLU A 366 6.55 -4.47 2.20
CA GLU A 366 5.92 -5.47 3.07
C GLU A 366 5.53 -4.88 4.43
N THR A 367 6.37 -4.03 5.01
CA THR A 367 6.10 -3.39 6.29
C THR A 367 4.94 -2.41 6.21
N LEU A 368 4.84 -1.61 5.13
CA LEU A 368 3.70 -0.71 4.91
C LEU A 368 2.37 -1.49 4.88
N LYS A 369 2.34 -2.63 4.18
CA LYS A 369 1.16 -3.49 4.10
C LYS A 369 0.86 -4.19 5.43
N LEU A 370 1.88 -4.76 6.08
CA LEU A 370 1.75 -5.46 7.35
C LEU A 370 1.22 -4.55 8.47
N ARG A 371 1.61 -3.27 8.45
CA ARG A 371 1.16 -2.25 9.40
C ARG A 371 -0.17 -1.60 9.04
N GLU A 372 -0.80 -2.07 7.96
CA GLU A 372 -2.07 -1.57 7.43
C GLU A 372 -2.00 -0.07 7.10
N TYR A 373 -0.82 0.43 6.70
CA TYR A 373 -0.62 1.82 6.25
C TYR A 373 -0.95 2.01 4.78
N ALA A 374 -0.77 0.94 4.00
CA ALA A 374 -1.17 0.89 2.61
C ALA A 374 -1.76 -0.48 2.30
N VAL A 375 -2.69 -0.51 1.35
CA VAL A 375 -3.27 -1.74 0.82
C VAL A 375 -2.98 -1.84 -0.67
N ASN A 376 -2.91 -3.07 -1.16
CA ASN A 376 -2.84 -3.31 -2.59
C ASN A 376 -4.27 -3.45 -3.12
N ASP A 377 -4.71 -2.48 -3.90
CA ASP A 377 -5.97 -2.51 -4.63
C ASP A 377 -5.69 -2.50 -6.13
N LYS A 378 -6.09 -3.56 -6.84
CA LYS A 378 -5.88 -3.72 -8.30
C LYS A 378 -4.44 -3.35 -8.75
N ARG A 379 -3.43 -3.84 -8.03
CA ARG A 379 -1.99 -3.59 -8.26
C ARG A 379 -1.50 -2.17 -7.94
N LYS A 380 -2.35 -1.35 -7.30
CA LYS A 380 -2.01 -0.01 -6.82
C LYS A 380 -1.86 -0.04 -5.31
N LEU A 381 -0.80 0.56 -4.79
CA LEU A 381 -0.60 0.82 -3.38
C LEU A 381 -1.36 2.09 -3.00
N VAL A 382 -2.49 1.89 -2.33
CA VAL A 382 -3.34 2.98 -1.85
C VAL A 382 -3.09 3.17 -0.35
N PRO A 383 -2.73 4.38 0.12
CA PRO A 383 -2.59 4.63 1.54
C PRO A 383 -3.96 4.51 2.24
N THR A 384 -4.01 3.86 3.39
CA THR A 384 -5.21 3.76 4.22
C THR A 384 -5.40 5.05 5.02
N GLU A 385 -6.60 5.27 5.58
CA GLU A 385 -6.83 6.37 6.53
C GLU A 385 -5.83 6.35 7.70
N ARG A 386 -5.55 5.16 8.23
CA ARG A 386 -4.53 4.92 9.25
C ARG A 386 -3.14 5.38 8.77
N GLY A 387 -2.77 5.05 7.54
CA GLY A 387 -1.51 5.51 6.93
C GLY A 387 -1.45 7.03 6.77
N VAL A 388 -2.55 7.65 6.34
CA VAL A 388 -2.65 9.11 6.22
C VAL A 388 -2.49 9.78 7.58
N LEU A 389 -3.21 9.34 8.62
CA LEU A 389 -3.10 9.90 9.97
C LEU A 389 -1.68 9.83 10.54
N VAL A 390 -1.00 8.70 10.33
CA VAL A 390 0.40 8.52 10.74
C VAL A 390 1.31 9.47 9.97
N CYS A 391 1.18 9.52 8.64
CA CYS A 391 1.96 10.40 7.80
C CYS A 391 1.80 11.86 8.22
N ASP A 392 0.56 12.31 8.42
CA ASP A 392 0.23 13.69 8.76
C ASP A 392 0.81 14.09 10.10
N TRP A 393 0.73 13.20 11.09
CA TRP A 393 1.36 13.45 12.37
C TRP A 393 2.89 13.54 12.24
N LEU A 394 3.51 12.60 11.51
CA LEU A 394 4.97 12.58 11.34
C LEU A 394 5.47 13.79 10.58
N VAL A 395 4.82 14.18 9.48
CA VAL A 395 5.18 15.38 8.72
C VAL A 395 4.96 16.63 9.57
N LYS A 396 3.82 16.75 10.28
CA LYS A 396 3.55 17.94 11.10
C LYS A 396 4.52 18.12 12.26
N LYS A 397 5.00 17.03 12.88
CA LYS A 397 5.79 17.08 14.13
C LYS A 397 7.27 16.78 13.94
N LEU A 398 7.63 16.03 12.90
CA LEU A 398 8.97 15.48 12.68
C LEU A 398 9.38 15.57 11.20
N ASP A 399 8.94 16.61 10.46
CA ASP A 399 9.24 16.75 9.03
C ASP A 399 10.73 16.62 8.73
N SER A 400 11.59 17.31 9.49
CA SER A 400 13.03 17.30 9.30
C SER A 400 13.65 15.89 9.39
N LEU A 401 13.04 14.99 10.15
CA LEU A 401 13.50 13.62 10.34
C LEU A 401 13.01 12.67 9.24
N PHE A 402 11.83 12.95 8.65
CA PHE A 402 11.18 12.11 7.65
C PHE A 402 11.05 12.82 6.29
N ASN A 403 11.87 13.84 6.06
CA ASN A 403 12.05 14.46 4.77
C ASN A 403 12.81 13.50 3.84
N VAL A 404 12.40 13.45 2.58
CA VAL A 404 13.00 12.60 1.55
C VAL A 404 14.50 12.88 1.42
N GLY A 405 14.89 14.16 1.31
CA GLY A 405 16.28 14.58 1.14
C GLY A 405 17.15 14.26 2.36
N TYR A 406 16.63 14.45 3.58
CA TYR A 406 17.34 14.09 4.81
C TYR A 406 17.61 12.58 4.89
N THR A 407 16.62 11.77 4.51
CA THR A 407 16.76 10.31 4.51
C THR A 407 17.77 9.85 3.46
N ALA A 408 17.79 10.48 2.27
CA ALA A 408 18.76 10.21 1.23
C ALA A 408 20.19 10.58 1.66
N GLN A 409 20.36 11.74 2.30
CA GLN A 409 21.64 12.17 2.87
C GLN A 409 22.17 11.16 3.88
N MET A 410 21.32 10.68 4.79
CA MET A 410 21.73 9.69 5.79
C MET A 410 22.17 8.36 5.17
N GLU A 411 21.51 7.92 4.09
CA GLU A 411 22.00 6.74 3.37
C GLU A 411 23.36 7.00 2.69
N SER A 412 23.57 8.20 2.13
CA SER A 412 24.89 8.58 1.59
C SER A 412 25.98 8.62 2.66
N GLU A 413 25.68 9.09 3.86
CA GLU A 413 26.62 9.05 4.99
C GLU A 413 26.95 7.62 5.41
N LEU A 414 25.96 6.72 5.40
CA LEU A 414 26.20 5.29 5.64
C LEU A 414 27.10 4.66 4.58
N ASP A 415 26.94 5.03 3.30
CA ASP A 415 27.81 4.56 2.22
C ASP A 415 29.24 5.11 2.36
N LYS A 416 29.43 6.35 2.83
CA LYS A 416 30.76 6.88 3.12
C LYS A 416 31.47 6.12 4.26
N ILE A 417 30.75 5.69 5.29
CA ILE A 417 31.31 4.80 6.32
C ILE A 417 31.75 3.49 5.68
N GLU A 418 30.93 2.92 4.78
CA GLU A 418 31.20 1.64 4.13
C GLU A 418 32.42 1.70 3.19
N GLU A 419 32.50 2.73 2.35
CA GLU A 419 33.47 2.84 1.26
C GLU A 419 34.74 3.61 1.63
N LYS A 420 34.58 4.70 2.40
CA LYS A 420 35.67 5.62 2.75
C LYS A 420 36.18 5.44 4.17
N GLY A 421 35.50 4.62 4.98
CA GLY A 421 35.89 4.35 6.37
C GLY A 421 35.68 5.55 7.30
N GLU A 422 34.71 6.42 7.01
CA GLU A 422 34.36 7.53 7.91
C GLU A 422 33.95 7.02 9.31
N PRO A 423 34.25 7.74 10.41
CA PRO A 423 33.90 7.29 11.75
C PRO A 423 32.38 7.25 11.97
N MET A 424 31.82 6.06 12.20
CA MET A 424 30.39 5.88 12.51
C MET A 424 29.92 6.73 13.71
N ASN A 425 30.77 6.90 14.73
CA ASN A 425 30.39 7.58 15.98
C ASN A 425 30.06 9.06 15.76
N ASP A 426 30.72 9.71 14.82
CA ASP A 426 30.51 11.12 14.51
C ASP A 426 29.13 11.31 13.87
N MET A 427 28.84 10.51 12.82
CA MET A 427 27.51 10.50 12.19
C MET A 427 26.40 10.17 13.19
N LEU A 428 26.59 9.13 14.02
CA LEU A 428 25.58 8.75 15.02
C LEU A 428 25.35 9.84 16.06
N SER A 429 26.41 10.54 16.47
CA SER A 429 26.34 11.61 17.46
C SER A 429 25.62 12.85 16.91
N ASP A 430 25.91 13.23 15.67
CA ASP A 430 25.23 14.34 14.99
C ASP A 430 23.76 14.01 14.72
N PHE A 431 23.46 12.80 14.23
CA PHE A 431 22.09 12.31 14.13
C PHE A 431 21.38 12.36 15.48
N TYR A 432 21.99 11.82 16.54
CA TYR A 432 21.34 11.70 17.84
C TYR A 432 21.03 13.08 18.46
N ARG A 433 21.94 14.05 18.30
CA ARG A 433 21.74 15.44 18.76
C ARG A 433 20.51 16.06 18.08
N ASN A 434 20.45 16.00 16.75
CA ASN A 434 19.33 16.53 15.97
C ASN A 434 18.02 15.80 16.30
N PHE A 435 18.10 14.46 16.43
CA PHE A 435 16.97 13.62 16.77
C PHE A 435 16.36 13.98 18.13
N LEU A 436 17.18 14.20 19.16
CA LEU A 436 16.69 14.60 20.48
C LEU A 436 16.00 15.97 20.45
N GLN A 437 16.51 16.92 19.67
CA GLN A 437 15.87 18.23 19.49
C GLN A 437 14.49 18.08 18.84
N SER A 438 14.39 17.29 17.76
CA SER A 438 13.10 17.00 17.12
C SER A 438 12.11 16.32 18.08
N LEU A 439 12.56 15.35 18.89
CA LEU A 439 11.70 14.71 19.89
C LEU A 439 11.27 15.65 21.01
N ALA A 440 12.12 16.57 21.44
CA ALA A 440 11.78 17.56 22.45
C ALA A 440 10.65 18.48 21.97
N SER A 441 10.67 18.89 20.69
CA SER A 441 9.60 19.69 20.08
C SER A 441 8.24 18.97 20.00
N CYS A 442 8.23 17.63 20.13
CA CYS A 442 7.00 16.83 20.15
C CYS A 442 6.35 16.72 21.53
N ARG A 443 7.05 17.12 22.61
CA ARG A 443 6.49 17.07 23.96
C ARG A 443 5.39 18.11 24.11
N GLU A 444 4.33 17.75 24.82
CA GLU A 444 3.35 18.75 25.28
C GLU A 444 4.07 19.74 26.19
N ALA A 445 3.67 21.02 26.13
CA ALA A 445 4.12 22.00 27.10
C ALA A 445 3.84 21.49 28.51
N ALA A 446 4.73 21.82 29.46
CA ALA A 446 4.45 21.56 30.87
C ALA A 446 3.07 22.14 31.21
N PRO A 447 2.23 21.40 31.96
CA PRO A 447 0.97 21.96 32.41
C PRO A 447 1.25 23.22 33.23
N ASP A 448 0.38 24.22 33.06
CA ASP A 448 0.45 25.46 33.82
C ASP A 448 0.50 25.18 35.33
N ASP A 449 1.40 25.86 36.02
CA ASP A 449 1.55 25.80 37.49
C ASP A 449 0.22 26.09 38.18
N ALA A 450 -0.61 27.00 37.63
CA ALA A 450 -1.92 27.31 38.17
C ALA A 450 -2.86 26.09 38.23
N LYS A 451 -2.71 25.13 37.31
CA LYS A 451 -3.49 23.88 37.32
C LYS A 451 -3.05 22.94 38.43
N PHE A 452 -1.75 22.89 38.74
CA PHE A 452 -1.27 22.13 39.88
C PHE A 452 -1.72 22.76 41.20
N ASP A 453 -1.70 24.10 41.31
CA ASP A 453 -2.20 24.82 42.49
C ASP A 453 -3.68 24.51 42.76
N ALA A 454 -4.52 24.57 41.73
CA ALA A 454 -5.94 24.23 41.85
C ALA A 454 -6.15 22.80 42.37
N VAL A 455 -5.41 21.83 41.84
CA VAL A 455 -5.55 20.42 42.24
C VAL A 455 -5.00 20.17 43.65
N PHE A 456 -3.87 20.80 44.04
CA PHE A 456 -3.37 20.68 45.40
C PHE A 456 -4.33 21.31 46.43
N ALA A 457 -4.91 22.47 46.13
CA ALA A 457 -5.91 23.11 46.99
C ALA A 457 -7.15 22.23 47.21
N LEU A 458 -7.55 21.45 46.20
CA LEU A 458 -8.62 20.44 46.32
C LEU A 458 -8.17 19.27 47.21
N LEU A 459 -6.97 18.74 47.00
CA LEU A 459 -6.44 17.61 47.76
C LEU A 459 -6.12 17.95 49.22
N ASP A 460 -5.82 19.21 49.54
CA ASP A 460 -5.60 19.68 50.91
C ASP A 460 -6.88 19.57 51.78
N GLN A 461 -8.06 19.42 51.15
CA GLN A 461 -9.35 19.21 51.84
C GLN A 461 -9.57 17.74 52.24
N VAL A 462 -8.76 16.80 51.75
CA VAL A 462 -8.86 15.37 52.07
C VAL A 462 -8.29 15.11 53.47
N LYS A 463 -9.19 14.78 54.40
CA LYS A 463 -8.84 14.51 55.81
C LYS A 463 -8.45 13.05 56.03
N THR A 464 -9.14 12.13 55.35
CA THR A 464 -8.97 10.69 55.51
C THR A 464 -8.53 10.07 54.19
N TRP A 465 -7.29 9.62 54.15
CA TRP A 465 -6.70 8.92 53.01
C TRP A 465 -6.93 7.41 53.11
N LYS A 466 -7.01 6.74 51.96
CA LYS A 466 -7.08 5.27 51.94
C LYS A 466 -5.76 4.69 52.45
N GLU A 467 -5.85 3.54 53.11
CA GLU A 467 -4.66 2.86 53.62
C GLU A 467 -3.71 2.45 52.48
N PRO A 468 -2.38 2.50 52.72
CA PRO A 468 -1.39 2.08 51.74
C PRO A 468 -1.61 0.63 51.30
N LYS A 469 -1.61 0.41 49.99
CA LYS A 469 -1.83 -0.91 49.39
C LYS A 469 -0.53 -1.47 48.81
N THR A 470 -0.12 -2.64 49.27
CA THR A 470 1.04 -3.36 48.71
C THR A 470 0.60 -4.32 47.61
N VAL A 471 1.18 -4.18 46.41
CA VAL A 471 0.98 -5.09 45.27
C VAL A 471 2.34 -5.53 44.75
N GLY A 472 2.67 -6.81 44.98
CA GLY A 472 3.99 -7.35 44.66
C GLY A 472 5.07 -6.70 45.54
N LYS A 473 6.11 -6.14 44.91
CA LYS A 473 7.21 -5.44 45.59
C LYS A 473 6.98 -3.92 45.78
N ARG A 474 5.80 -3.40 45.44
CA ARG A 474 5.50 -1.96 45.49
C ARG A 474 4.36 -1.67 46.45
N THR A 475 4.55 -0.65 47.28
CA THR A 475 3.52 -0.07 48.13
C THR A 475 3.02 1.22 47.48
N TYR A 476 1.69 1.32 47.34
CA TYR A 476 1.00 2.47 46.77
C TYR A 476 0.33 3.22 47.92
N ASP A 477 0.75 4.46 48.11
CA ASP A 477 0.23 5.38 49.12
C ASP A 477 -0.10 6.70 48.42
N ASP A 478 -1.38 7.04 48.39
CA ASP A 478 -1.90 8.22 47.71
C ASP A 478 -1.38 9.50 48.37
N LYS A 479 -1.31 9.54 49.71
CA LYS A 479 -0.84 10.72 50.46
C LYS A 479 0.65 10.94 50.21
N ALA A 480 1.44 9.88 50.33
CA ALA A 480 2.89 9.95 50.08
C ALA A 480 3.20 10.33 48.62
N PHE A 481 2.36 9.93 47.66
CA PHE A 481 2.48 10.38 46.28
C PHE A 481 2.25 11.90 46.15
N VAL A 482 1.16 12.43 46.70
CA VAL A 482 0.84 13.87 46.65
C VAL A 482 1.96 14.71 47.26
N GLU A 483 2.45 14.30 48.44
CA GLU A 483 3.58 14.96 49.11
C GLU A 483 4.87 14.89 48.29
N SER A 484 5.14 13.75 47.64
CA SER A 484 6.30 13.58 46.75
C SER A 484 6.24 14.54 45.55
N VAL A 485 5.07 14.70 44.93
CA VAL A 485 4.90 15.62 43.81
C VAL A 485 5.03 17.08 44.28
N ARG A 486 4.49 17.43 45.45
CA ARG A 486 4.63 18.77 46.05
C ARG A 486 6.11 19.11 46.31
N LYS A 487 6.87 18.19 46.90
CA LYS A 487 8.32 18.36 47.14
C LYS A 487 9.13 18.53 45.86
N GLN A 488 8.77 17.81 44.79
CA GLN A 488 9.41 18.00 43.48
C GLN A 488 9.20 19.43 42.96
N ARG A 489 8.00 19.99 43.18
CA ARG A 489 7.67 21.37 42.80
C ARG A 489 8.44 22.41 43.61
N GLU A 490 8.55 22.21 44.92
CA GLU A 490 9.35 23.08 45.81
C GLU A 490 10.83 23.11 45.39
N MET A 491 11.33 21.97 44.91
CA MET A 491 12.67 21.86 44.32
C MET A 491 12.79 22.46 42.90
N LYS A 492 11.76 23.20 42.43
CA LYS A 492 11.65 23.77 41.08
C LYS A 492 11.86 22.73 39.97
N LYS A 493 11.48 21.47 40.20
CA LYS A 493 11.47 20.46 39.14
C LYS A 493 10.22 20.63 38.29
N GLU A 494 10.39 20.50 36.98
CA GLU A 494 9.30 20.52 36.02
C GLU A 494 8.37 19.31 36.24
N LEU A 495 7.10 19.57 36.56
CA LEU A 495 6.09 18.53 36.79
C LEU A 495 5.44 18.08 35.49
N SER A 496 5.19 16.78 35.36
CA SER A 496 4.65 16.19 34.14
C SER A 496 3.12 16.22 34.07
N ALA A 497 2.58 16.24 32.84
CA ALA A 497 1.13 16.11 32.59
C ALA A 497 0.52 14.84 33.22
N ARG A 498 1.29 13.75 33.33
CA ARG A 498 0.85 12.51 34.00
C ARG A 498 0.72 12.68 35.51
N GLN A 499 1.60 13.46 36.13
CA GLN A 499 1.46 13.78 37.56
C GLN A 499 0.18 14.59 37.77
N LEU A 500 -0.07 15.60 36.95
CA LEU A 500 -1.33 16.36 37.01
C LEU A 500 -2.54 15.46 36.82
N GLU A 501 -2.52 14.58 35.81
CA GLU A 501 -3.61 13.63 35.54
C GLU A 501 -3.88 12.72 36.75
N PHE A 502 -2.83 12.20 37.40
CA PHE A 502 -2.99 11.36 38.58
C PHE A 502 -3.53 12.14 39.79
N LEU A 503 -3.06 13.37 40.00
CA LEU A 503 -3.58 14.24 41.06
C LEU A 503 -5.08 14.55 40.84
N VAL A 504 -5.50 14.82 39.59
CA VAL A 504 -6.93 14.99 39.24
C VAL A 504 -7.72 13.72 39.54
N ARG A 505 -7.19 12.53 39.25
CA ARG A 505 -7.83 11.26 39.62
C ARG A 505 -7.97 11.10 41.13
N LEU A 506 -6.99 11.54 41.92
CA LEU A 506 -7.09 11.52 43.38
C LEU A 506 -8.19 12.46 43.88
N VAL A 507 -8.30 13.68 43.32
CA VAL A 507 -9.41 14.59 43.66
C VAL A 507 -10.76 13.91 43.45
N ILE A 508 -10.93 13.21 42.32
CA ILE A 508 -12.16 12.49 42.02
C ILE A 508 -12.34 11.27 42.93
N LEU A 509 -11.27 10.56 43.25
CA LEU A 509 -11.28 9.41 44.18
C LEU A 509 -11.75 9.80 45.58
N TYR A 510 -11.42 11.01 46.02
CA TYR A 510 -11.75 11.56 47.34
C TYR A 510 -12.85 12.63 47.28
N LYS A 511 -13.62 12.70 46.19
CA LYS A 511 -14.61 13.78 45.94
C LYS A 511 -15.67 13.94 47.03
N GLU A 512 -16.03 12.87 47.73
CA GLU A 512 -16.96 12.92 48.88
C GLU A 512 -16.45 13.80 50.03
N GLN A 513 -15.13 14.03 50.12
CA GLN A 513 -14.50 14.91 51.11
C GLN A 513 -14.24 16.32 50.57
N ILE A 514 -14.49 16.58 49.29
CA ILE A 514 -14.11 17.81 48.58
C ILE A 514 -15.39 18.43 47.97
N PRO A 515 -15.97 19.47 48.58
CA PRO A 515 -17.18 20.11 48.08
C PRO A 515 -17.03 20.60 46.64
N ASN A 516 -18.00 20.25 45.77
CA ASN A 516 -18.05 20.67 44.37
C ASN A 516 -16.78 20.35 43.56
N ALA A 517 -16.05 19.27 43.91
CA ALA A 517 -14.78 18.90 43.29
C ALA A 517 -14.81 18.87 41.75
N GLU A 518 -15.87 18.31 41.16
CA GLU A 518 -16.02 18.20 39.70
C GLU A 518 -16.20 19.57 39.02
N GLN A 519 -16.95 20.49 39.65
CA GLN A 519 -17.11 21.85 39.15
C GLN A 519 -15.81 22.65 39.28
N GLN A 520 -15.10 22.55 40.41
CA GLN A 520 -13.84 23.27 40.63
C GLN A 520 -12.72 22.79 39.69
N LEU A 521 -12.70 21.50 39.35
CA LEU A 521 -11.81 20.97 38.32
C LEU A 521 -12.18 21.53 36.93
N ALA A 522 -13.46 21.58 36.59
CA ALA A 522 -13.94 22.14 35.33
C ALA A 522 -13.56 23.63 35.18
N ASP A 523 -13.75 24.41 36.24
CA ASP A 523 -13.42 25.84 36.28
C ASP A 523 -11.90 26.09 36.12
N ALA A 524 -11.06 25.16 36.59
CA ALA A 524 -9.61 25.17 36.39
C ALA A 524 -9.17 24.72 34.97
N GLY A 525 -10.12 24.47 34.06
CA GLY A 525 -9.85 23.97 32.71
C GLY A 525 -9.21 22.57 32.73
N LEU A 526 -9.59 21.74 33.70
CA LEU A 526 -9.20 20.33 33.83
C LEU A 526 -10.42 19.46 33.47
N ALA A 527 -10.34 18.74 32.35
CA ALA A 527 -11.45 17.94 31.87
C ALA A 527 -11.79 16.79 32.85
N THR A 528 -13.02 16.76 33.35
CA THR A 528 -13.57 15.71 34.23
C THR A 528 -14.14 14.52 33.44
N ASN A 529 -14.45 14.70 32.16
CA ASN A 529 -15.12 13.70 31.30
C ASN A 529 -14.33 12.41 31.05
N ALA A 530 -13.01 12.39 31.32
CA ALA A 530 -12.18 11.19 31.23
C ALA A 530 -12.12 10.37 32.54
N PHE A 531 -12.78 10.85 33.59
CA PHE A 531 -12.58 10.36 34.95
C PHE A 531 -13.89 10.08 35.69
N THR A 532 -14.98 9.79 34.97
CA THR A 532 -16.07 9.03 35.57
C THR A 532 -15.46 7.80 36.23
N THR A 533 -15.39 7.83 37.56
CA THR A 533 -15.12 6.65 38.38
C THR A 533 -16.06 5.60 37.83
N ALA A 534 -15.50 4.59 37.16
CA ALA A 534 -16.23 3.40 36.81
C ALA A 534 -17.03 3.01 38.05
N GLN A 535 -18.35 3.08 37.95
CA GLN A 535 -19.23 2.54 38.96
C GLN A 535 -18.72 1.11 39.17
N LYS A 536 -18.13 0.82 40.34
CA LYS A 536 -17.63 -0.52 40.61
C LYS A 536 -18.80 -1.46 40.36
N ALA A 537 -18.62 -2.43 39.47
CA ALA A 537 -19.67 -3.40 39.19
C ALA A 537 -20.15 -3.99 40.52
N ASP A 538 -21.45 -4.02 40.70
CA ASP A 538 -22.07 -4.64 41.86
C ASP A 538 -21.52 -6.07 42.04
N PRO A 539 -20.89 -6.40 43.18
CA PRO A 539 -20.34 -7.73 43.43
C PRO A 539 -21.37 -8.84 43.23
N GLU A 540 -22.66 -8.57 43.50
CA GLU A 540 -23.74 -9.53 43.25
C GLU A 540 -24.00 -9.72 41.76
N ALA A 541 -24.01 -8.66 40.95
CA ALA A 541 -24.14 -8.75 39.50
C ALA A 541 -22.99 -9.54 38.84
N VAL A 542 -21.75 -9.35 39.32
CA VAL A 542 -20.58 -10.08 38.81
C VAL A 542 -20.62 -11.54 39.21
N ARG A 543 -21.00 -11.86 40.46
CA ARG A 543 -21.18 -13.25 40.91
C ARG A 543 -22.29 -13.96 40.15
N TYR A 544 -23.44 -13.29 39.99
CA TYR A 544 -24.56 -13.81 39.23
C TYR A 544 -24.16 -14.16 37.78
N ALA A 545 -23.33 -13.34 37.13
CA ALA A 545 -22.81 -13.64 35.79
C ALA A 545 -21.92 -14.89 35.76
N PHE A 546 -21.05 -15.09 36.76
CA PHE A 546 -20.24 -16.31 36.84
C PHE A 546 -21.08 -17.55 37.18
N ASP A 547 -22.08 -17.44 38.05
CA ASP A 547 -23.00 -18.55 38.38
C ASP A 547 -23.78 -19.01 37.15
N GLN A 548 -24.16 -18.08 36.26
CA GLN A 548 -24.79 -18.44 34.99
C GLN A 548 -23.79 -19.10 34.04
N LEU A 549 -22.56 -18.58 33.92
CA LEU A 549 -21.53 -19.14 33.05
C LEU A 549 -21.03 -20.52 33.51
N ALA A 550 -21.05 -20.81 34.82
CA ALA A 550 -20.69 -22.11 35.38
C ALA A 550 -21.61 -23.25 34.91
N ARG A 551 -22.81 -22.92 34.41
CA ARG A 551 -23.74 -23.91 33.83
C ARG A 551 -23.32 -24.37 32.43
N ILE A 552 -22.29 -23.77 31.85
CA ILE A 552 -21.73 -24.13 30.55
C ILE A 552 -20.40 -24.86 30.75
N THR A 553 -20.43 -26.18 30.56
CA THR A 553 -19.30 -27.10 30.83
C THR A 553 -18.01 -26.73 30.08
N THR A 554 -18.11 -26.16 28.88
CA THR A 554 -16.94 -25.74 28.08
C THR A 554 -16.24 -24.47 28.57
N LEU A 555 -16.91 -23.67 29.41
CA LEU A 555 -16.37 -22.42 29.95
C LEU A 555 -15.59 -22.62 31.25
N GLU A 556 -15.89 -23.68 32.01
CA GLU A 556 -15.10 -24.08 33.20
C GLU A 556 -13.64 -24.38 32.87
N GLU A 557 -13.37 -24.84 31.65
CA GLU A 557 -12.02 -25.13 31.15
C GLU A 557 -11.25 -23.87 30.70
N ASN A 558 -11.92 -22.72 30.56
CA ASN A 558 -11.27 -21.49 30.09
C ASN A 558 -10.40 -20.87 31.21
N PRO A 559 -9.05 -20.89 31.07
CA PRO A 559 -8.14 -20.46 32.14
C PRO A 559 -8.30 -18.97 32.48
N PHE A 560 -8.74 -18.15 31.52
CA PHE A 560 -8.94 -16.73 31.72
C PHE A 560 -10.22 -16.44 32.51
N ILE A 561 -11.34 -17.10 32.18
CA ILE A 561 -12.61 -16.94 32.91
C ILE A 561 -12.47 -17.45 34.34
N LYS A 562 -11.81 -18.60 34.53
CA LYS A 562 -11.45 -19.12 35.86
C LYS A 562 -10.60 -18.13 36.67
N SER A 563 -9.62 -17.49 36.02
CA SER A 563 -8.80 -16.47 36.67
C SER A 563 -9.59 -15.22 37.08
N LEU A 564 -10.60 -14.81 36.31
CA LEU A 564 -11.48 -13.70 36.68
C LEU A 564 -12.41 -14.09 37.84
N HIS A 565 -12.97 -15.29 37.82
CA HIS A 565 -13.78 -15.84 38.90
C HIS A 565 -13.00 -15.89 40.22
N ASP A 566 -11.80 -16.48 40.21
CA ASP A 566 -10.93 -16.58 41.40
C ASP A 566 -10.52 -15.20 41.95
N GLN A 567 -10.42 -14.18 41.09
CA GLN A 567 -10.16 -12.79 41.53
C GLN A 567 -11.34 -12.24 42.32
N VAL A 568 -12.56 -12.46 41.84
CA VAL A 568 -13.80 -12.00 42.48
C VAL A 568 -14.03 -12.71 43.81
N GLU A 569 -13.82 -14.04 43.86
CA GLU A 569 -13.93 -14.81 45.11
C GLU A 569 -12.90 -14.41 46.17
N ARG A 570 -11.75 -13.86 45.76
CA ARG A 570 -10.75 -13.26 46.67
C ARG A 570 -11.05 -11.80 47.03
N GLY A 571 -12.26 -11.31 46.73
CA GLY A 571 -12.70 -9.95 47.04
C GLY A 571 -12.07 -8.86 46.17
N ARG A 572 -11.48 -9.20 45.01
CA ARG A 572 -10.95 -8.20 44.06
C ARG A 572 -12.01 -7.83 43.04
N GLY A 573 -12.23 -6.52 42.85
CA GLY A 573 -13.06 -6.01 41.76
C GLY A 573 -12.38 -6.21 40.39
N LEU A 574 -13.19 -6.46 39.36
CA LEU A 574 -12.73 -6.54 37.97
C LEU A 574 -12.50 -5.13 37.40
N SER A 575 -11.47 -4.97 36.55
CA SER A 575 -11.30 -3.75 35.76
C SER A 575 -12.37 -3.62 34.68
N LEU A 576 -12.62 -2.40 34.17
CA LEU A 576 -13.55 -2.17 33.06
C LEU A 576 -13.30 -3.10 31.87
N LYS A 577 -12.03 -3.30 31.51
CA LYS A 577 -11.67 -4.20 30.41
C LYS A 577 -12.02 -5.67 30.71
N GLN A 578 -11.83 -6.12 31.96
CA GLN A 578 -12.22 -7.46 32.38
C GLN A 578 -13.75 -7.61 32.42
N MET A 579 -14.48 -6.58 32.85
CA MET A 579 -15.94 -6.54 32.81
C MET A 579 -16.49 -6.58 31.38
N SER A 580 -15.92 -5.81 30.45
CA SER A 580 -16.30 -5.88 29.03
C SER A 580 -16.05 -7.27 28.42
N ILE A 581 -14.98 -7.96 28.85
CA ILE A 581 -14.71 -9.33 28.40
C ILE A 581 -15.74 -10.30 29.02
N LEU A 582 -16.08 -10.16 30.29
CA LEU A 582 -17.10 -10.97 30.95
C LEU A 582 -18.47 -10.80 30.28
N ALA A 583 -18.92 -9.55 30.07
CA ALA A 583 -20.16 -9.23 29.38
C ALA A 583 -20.20 -9.80 27.96
N ARG A 584 -19.11 -9.65 27.20
CA ARG A 584 -18.96 -10.27 25.87
C ARG A 584 -19.06 -11.79 25.93
N THR A 585 -18.44 -12.42 26.93
CA THR A 585 -18.49 -13.88 27.09
C THR A 585 -19.90 -14.36 27.38
N VAL A 586 -20.68 -13.61 28.18
CA VAL A 586 -22.11 -13.88 28.40
C VAL A 586 -22.89 -13.77 27.10
N CYS A 587 -22.69 -12.70 26.30
CA CYS A 587 -23.36 -12.54 25.01
C CYS A 587 -23.00 -13.65 24.00
N GLU A 588 -21.73 -14.05 23.92
CA GLU A 588 -21.27 -15.11 23.02
C GLU A 588 -21.87 -16.48 23.35
N ASN A 589 -22.45 -16.63 24.55
CA ASN A 589 -23.07 -17.86 25.04
C ASN A 589 -24.54 -17.67 25.43
N ALA A 590 -25.18 -16.57 25.03
CA ALA A 590 -26.54 -16.22 25.45
C ALA A 590 -27.56 -17.31 25.12
N SER A 591 -27.41 -17.99 23.98
CA SER A 591 -28.29 -19.09 23.55
C SER A 591 -28.25 -20.33 24.45
N ALA A 592 -27.21 -20.48 25.29
CA ALA A 592 -27.05 -21.58 26.23
C ALA A 592 -27.40 -21.18 27.67
N LEU A 593 -27.85 -19.94 27.90
CA LEU A 593 -28.16 -19.39 29.21
C LEU A 593 -29.67 -19.14 29.32
N PRO A 594 -30.37 -19.64 30.37
CA PRO A 594 -31.80 -19.45 30.52
C PRO A 594 -32.24 -18.00 30.75
N ASP A 595 -31.33 -17.12 31.19
CA ASP A 595 -31.63 -15.76 31.68
C ASP A 595 -30.61 -14.71 31.15
N ALA A 596 -30.11 -14.94 29.93
CA ALA A 596 -29.01 -14.18 29.34
C ALA A 596 -29.25 -12.66 29.32
N ASP A 597 -30.47 -12.23 28.97
CA ASP A 597 -30.82 -10.82 28.85
C ASP A 597 -30.78 -10.09 30.20
N ALA A 598 -31.18 -10.76 31.29
CA ALA A 598 -31.11 -10.22 32.64
C ALA A 598 -29.66 -10.06 33.14
N VAL A 599 -28.79 -11.03 32.82
CA VAL A 599 -27.35 -10.96 33.13
C VAL A 599 -26.68 -9.82 32.36
N ILE A 600 -26.98 -9.72 31.06
CA ILE A 600 -26.43 -8.69 30.18
C ILE A 600 -26.87 -7.30 30.63
N ALA A 601 -28.16 -7.11 30.94
CA ALA A 601 -28.68 -5.84 31.46
C ALA A 601 -27.92 -5.41 32.73
N ARG A 602 -27.78 -6.31 33.70
CA ARG A 602 -27.03 -6.04 34.95
C ARG A 602 -25.56 -5.73 34.73
N LEU A 603 -24.88 -6.37 33.77
CA LEU A 603 -23.47 -6.07 33.48
C LEU A 603 -23.27 -4.78 32.69
N THR A 604 -24.27 -4.37 31.88
CA THR A 604 -24.20 -3.21 31.00
C THR A 604 -24.28 -1.89 31.77
N GLU A 605 -25.00 -1.84 32.88
CA GLU A 605 -25.10 -0.67 33.77
C GLU A 605 -23.74 -0.18 34.28
N PHE A 606 -22.73 -1.06 34.35
CA PHE A 606 -21.43 -0.76 34.93
C PHE A 606 -20.32 -0.51 33.89
N ILE A 607 -20.63 -0.47 32.59
CA ILE A 607 -19.65 -0.21 31.51
C ILE A 607 -19.83 1.23 30.99
N PRO A 608 -18.96 2.20 31.36
CA PRO A 608 -19.06 3.58 30.91
C PRO A 608 -18.86 3.67 29.39
N GLY A 609 -19.76 4.37 28.70
CA GLY A 609 -19.75 4.50 27.24
C GLY A 609 -20.58 3.44 26.49
N GLY A 610 -21.30 2.59 27.21
CA GLY A 610 -22.26 1.63 26.65
C GLY A 610 -21.58 0.40 26.06
N PHE A 611 -21.64 -0.73 26.78
CA PHE A 611 -21.58 -2.01 26.08
C PHE A 611 -22.91 -2.18 25.36
N THR A 612 -22.93 -1.97 24.06
CA THR A 612 -24.08 -2.39 23.25
C THR A 612 -23.91 -3.90 23.05
N PRO A 613 -24.85 -4.74 23.54
CA PRO A 613 -24.89 -6.14 23.10
C PRO A 613 -24.86 -6.12 21.56
N PRO A 614 -24.18 -7.06 20.90
CA PRO A 614 -24.31 -7.18 19.46
C PRO A 614 -25.79 -7.38 19.15
N SER A 615 -26.46 -6.33 18.67
CA SER A 615 -27.78 -6.46 18.07
C SER A 615 -27.57 -7.08 16.71
N ALA A 616 -28.45 -8.01 16.31
CA ALA A 616 -28.43 -8.52 14.95
C ALA A 616 -28.42 -7.33 13.98
N ASP A 617 -27.32 -7.18 13.21
CA ASP A 617 -27.26 -6.18 12.16
C ASP A 617 -28.33 -6.57 11.12
N PRO A 618 -29.40 -5.77 10.94
CA PRO A 618 -30.49 -6.12 10.04
C PRO A 618 -30.00 -6.30 8.60
N ALA A 619 -28.88 -5.66 8.23
CA ALA A 619 -28.27 -5.86 6.93
C ALA A 619 -27.65 -7.26 6.80
N ILE A 620 -26.99 -7.77 7.83
CA ILE A 620 -26.40 -9.12 7.80
C ILE A 620 -27.51 -10.18 7.83
N GLU A 621 -28.55 -9.96 8.64
CA GLU A 621 -29.73 -10.82 8.70
C GLU A 621 -30.40 -10.91 7.32
N HIS A 622 -30.62 -9.78 6.65
CA HIS A 622 -31.14 -9.73 5.29
C HIS A 622 -30.22 -10.42 4.27
N LEU A 623 -28.90 -10.21 4.34
CA LEU A 623 -27.96 -10.92 3.46
C LEU A 623 -28.00 -12.44 3.66
N LEU A 624 -28.27 -12.91 4.88
CA LEU A 624 -28.42 -14.34 5.16
C LEU A 624 -29.73 -14.89 4.60
N THR A 625 -30.84 -14.14 4.60
CA THR A 625 -32.12 -14.60 4.02
C THR A 625 -32.09 -14.66 2.50
N LEU A 626 -31.24 -13.86 1.82
CA LEU A 626 -31.06 -13.96 0.37
C LEU A 626 -30.62 -15.37 -0.08
N PHE A 627 -29.91 -16.14 0.77
CA PHE A 627 -29.55 -17.53 0.47
C PHE A 627 -30.75 -18.48 0.40
N ASP A 628 -31.88 -18.15 1.01
CA ASP A 628 -33.09 -18.98 0.95
C ASP A 628 -33.73 -18.96 -0.45
N THR A 629 -33.32 -18.01 -1.29
CA THR A 629 -33.75 -17.92 -2.70
C THR A 629 -32.92 -18.83 -3.63
N VAL A 630 -31.79 -19.36 -3.15
CA VAL A 630 -30.89 -20.23 -3.93
C VAL A 630 -31.42 -21.66 -3.90
N LYS A 631 -31.88 -22.14 -5.06
CA LYS A 631 -32.41 -23.50 -5.26
C LYS A 631 -31.33 -24.46 -5.76
N GLU A 632 -30.45 -23.97 -6.61
CA GLU A 632 -29.37 -24.76 -7.21
C GLU A 632 -28.01 -24.24 -6.74
N TRP A 633 -27.33 -25.06 -5.94
CA TRP A 633 -26.00 -24.77 -5.42
C TRP A 633 -24.92 -25.34 -6.33
N ARG A 634 -23.76 -24.68 -6.38
CA ARG A 634 -22.60 -25.23 -7.10
C ARG A 634 -22.17 -26.56 -6.44
N PRO A 635 -21.66 -27.52 -7.24
CA PRO A 635 -21.16 -28.76 -6.69
C PRO A 635 -19.97 -28.51 -5.75
N THR A 636 -19.88 -29.34 -4.71
CA THR A 636 -18.80 -29.30 -3.72
C THR A 636 -17.43 -29.44 -4.40
N ALA A 637 -16.51 -28.53 -4.13
CA ALA A 637 -15.18 -28.50 -4.75
C ALA A 637 -14.08 -28.97 -3.78
N LYS A 638 -13.17 -29.83 -4.24
CA LYS A 638 -11.96 -30.22 -3.48
C LYS A 638 -10.73 -29.48 -3.97
N LYS A 639 -9.99 -28.83 -3.06
CA LYS A 639 -8.67 -28.22 -3.35
C LYS A 639 -7.66 -28.68 -2.31
N GLY A 640 -6.83 -29.66 -2.68
CA GLY A 640 -5.94 -30.35 -1.75
C GLY A 640 -6.74 -31.15 -0.71
N ARG A 641 -6.44 -30.96 0.59
CA ARG A 641 -7.18 -31.61 1.70
C ARG A 641 -8.47 -30.90 2.11
N LYS A 642 -8.80 -29.76 1.49
CA LYS A 642 -9.97 -28.94 1.86
C LYS A 642 -11.13 -29.17 0.90
N VAL A 643 -12.30 -29.34 1.49
CA VAL A 643 -13.60 -29.45 0.82
C VAL A 643 -14.29 -28.08 0.95
N TYR A 644 -14.81 -27.56 -0.15
CA TYR A 644 -15.51 -26.28 -0.23
C TYR A 644 -16.94 -26.54 -0.66
N ASP A 645 -17.86 -26.32 0.27
CA ASP A 645 -19.30 -26.40 0.06
C ASP A 645 -19.92 -25.05 0.42
N ASP A 646 -20.46 -24.35 -0.59
CA ASP A 646 -21.03 -23.02 -0.39
C ASP A 646 -22.29 -23.06 0.48
N LYS A 647 -23.05 -24.16 0.44
CA LYS A 647 -24.29 -24.33 1.21
C LYS A 647 -23.95 -24.57 2.68
N GLU A 648 -23.06 -25.52 2.97
CA GLU A 648 -22.63 -25.76 4.35
C GLU A 648 -21.95 -24.52 4.96
N PHE A 649 -21.19 -23.77 4.15
CA PHE A 649 -20.54 -22.55 4.61
C PHE A 649 -21.56 -21.43 4.92
N ALA A 650 -22.58 -21.23 4.07
CA ALA A 650 -23.64 -20.27 4.32
C ALA A 650 -24.48 -20.64 5.56
N GLU A 651 -24.82 -21.91 5.73
CA GLU A 651 -25.53 -22.43 6.91
C GLU A 651 -24.69 -22.27 8.19
N SER A 652 -23.38 -22.51 8.12
CA SER A 652 -22.45 -22.28 9.23
C SER A 652 -22.38 -20.81 9.65
N LEU A 653 -22.36 -19.88 8.70
CA LEU A 653 -22.41 -18.44 9.00
C LEU A 653 -23.77 -18.02 9.57
N ARG A 654 -24.87 -18.62 9.10
CA ARG A 654 -26.20 -18.38 9.64
C ARG A 654 -26.29 -18.83 11.09
N ASP A 655 -25.90 -20.06 11.40
CA ASP A 655 -25.86 -20.58 12.77
C ASP A 655 -24.94 -19.75 13.68
N GLN A 656 -23.78 -19.34 13.18
CA GLN A 656 -22.89 -18.44 13.92
C GLN A 656 -23.54 -17.07 14.19
N PHE A 657 -24.24 -16.50 13.21
CA PHE A 657 -24.92 -15.21 13.37
C PHE A 657 -26.14 -15.33 14.29
N THR A 658 -26.92 -16.40 14.22
CA THR A 658 -28.03 -16.67 15.15
C THR A 658 -27.53 -16.79 16.59
N ARG A 659 -26.35 -17.39 16.81
CA ARG A 659 -25.78 -17.55 18.16
C ARG A 659 -25.08 -16.30 18.70
N ARG A 660 -24.43 -15.52 17.84
CA ARG A 660 -23.53 -14.43 18.25
C ARG A 660 -23.99 -13.03 17.85
N HIS A 661 -25.02 -12.93 17.02
CA HIS A 661 -25.52 -11.70 16.39
C HIS A 661 -24.42 -10.87 15.67
N MET A 662 -23.30 -11.51 15.32
CA MET A 662 -22.17 -10.86 14.64
C MET A 662 -21.43 -11.81 13.70
N LEU A 663 -20.93 -11.28 12.59
CA LEU A 663 -19.97 -11.92 11.70
C LEU A 663 -18.72 -11.03 11.57
N SER A 664 -17.54 -11.63 11.40
CA SER A 664 -16.32 -10.84 11.14
C SER A 664 -16.37 -10.19 9.75
N LEU A 665 -15.64 -9.09 9.55
CA LEU A 665 -15.54 -8.42 8.23
C LEU A 665 -15.13 -9.38 7.10
N ARG A 666 -14.28 -10.37 7.41
CA ARG A 666 -13.89 -11.42 6.45
C ARG A 666 -15.03 -12.37 6.12
N GLN A 667 -15.86 -12.72 7.10
CA GLN A 667 -17.05 -13.56 6.90
C GLN A 667 -18.12 -12.81 6.11
N ILE A 668 -18.36 -11.53 6.42
CA ILE A 668 -19.28 -10.68 5.66
C ILE A 668 -18.80 -10.55 4.21
N ALA A 669 -17.50 -10.30 3.98
CA ALA A 669 -16.94 -10.23 2.63
C ALA A 669 -16.97 -11.58 1.88
N ALA A 670 -16.93 -12.72 2.59
CA ALA A 670 -17.13 -14.04 2.00
C ALA A 670 -18.60 -14.24 1.63
N LEU A 671 -19.52 -13.93 2.54
CA LEU A 671 -20.97 -13.99 2.36
C LEU A 671 -21.41 -13.22 1.11
N LYS A 672 -21.00 -11.96 0.97
CA LYS A 672 -21.30 -11.12 -0.20
C LYS A 672 -20.75 -11.68 -1.51
N ARG A 673 -19.57 -12.29 -1.49
CA ARG A 673 -18.97 -12.92 -2.68
C ARG A 673 -19.75 -14.14 -3.14
N ILE A 674 -20.21 -14.97 -2.20
CA ILE A 674 -21.02 -16.15 -2.50
C ILE A 674 -22.40 -15.74 -3.01
N LEU A 675 -23.03 -14.70 -2.44
CA LEU A 675 -24.29 -14.16 -3.01
C LEU A 675 -24.11 -13.70 -4.47
N GLY A 676 -22.97 -13.09 -4.80
CA GLY A 676 -22.67 -12.71 -6.18
C GLY A 676 -22.49 -13.87 -7.15
N VAL A 677 -22.15 -15.07 -6.66
CA VAL A 677 -22.14 -16.30 -7.45
C VAL A 677 -23.56 -16.72 -7.83
N TYR A 678 -24.52 -16.60 -6.91
CA TYR A 678 -25.91 -17.05 -7.10
C TYR A 678 -26.86 -15.91 -7.52
N ARG A 679 -26.33 -14.78 -7.96
CA ARG A 679 -27.08 -13.56 -8.34
C ARG A 679 -28.27 -13.78 -9.30
N ALA A 680 -28.21 -14.79 -10.17
CA ALA A 680 -29.29 -15.09 -11.11
C ALA A 680 -30.53 -15.71 -10.43
N GLN A 681 -30.37 -16.26 -9.23
CA GLN A 681 -31.43 -16.89 -8.44
C GLN A 681 -32.00 -15.94 -7.37
N ILE A 682 -31.37 -14.78 -7.16
CA ILE A 682 -31.76 -13.81 -6.13
C ILE A 682 -32.68 -12.74 -6.76
N PRO A 683 -33.93 -12.57 -6.28
CA PRO A 683 -34.83 -11.53 -6.76
C PRO A 683 -34.25 -10.13 -6.55
N ASN A 684 -34.43 -9.24 -7.54
CA ASN A 684 -34.00 -7.83 -7.50
C ASN A 684 -32.52 -7.63 -7.12
N TYR A 685 -31.65 -8.58 -7.51
CA TYR A 685 -30.24 -8.59 -7.11
C TYR A 685 -29.50 -7.28 -7.44
N GLU A 686 -29.83 -6.58 -8.53
CA GLU A 686 -29.17 -5.30 -8.86
C GLU A 686 -29.47 -4.19 -7.84
N GLU A 687 -30.68 -4.17 -7.27
CA GLU A 687 -31.06 -3.22 -6.21
C GLU A 687 -30.41 -3.62 -4.88
N GLU A 688 -30.46 -4.91 -4.55
CA GLU A 688 -29.77 -5.49 -3.37
C GLU A 688 -28.26 -5.25 -3.41
N ALA A 689 -27.65 -5.36 -4.60
CA ALA A 689 -26.24 -5.12 -4.81
C ALA A 689 -25.83 -3.66 -4.63
N LYS A 690 -26.69 -2.71 -5.03
CA LYS A 690 -26.48 -1.28 -4.75
C LYS A 690 -26.65 -0.97 -3.25
N LYS A 691 -27.63 -1.59 -2.61
CA LYS A 691 -27.98 -1.35 -1.21
C LYS A 691 -26.96 -1.94 -0.22
N TYR A 692 -26.43 -3.13 -0.52
CA TYR A 692 -25.56 -3.88 0.37
C TYR A 692 -24.16 -4.14 -0.20
N ASP A 693 -23.76 -3.45 -1.27
CA ASP A 693 -22.44 -3.54 -1.90
C ASP A 693 -22.09 -4.99 -2.31
N LEU A 694 -23.00 -5.62 -3.08
CA LEU A 694 -22.80 -6.97 -3.62
C LEU A 694 -22.13 -6.91 -5.01
N PRO A 695 -21.39 -7.96 -5.42
CA PRO A 695 -20.71 -7.97 -6.72
C PRO A 695 -21.69 -7.88 -7.91
N LEU A 696 -21.55 -6.86 -8.76
CA LEU A 696 -22.38 -6.65 -9.97
C LEU A 696 -21.79 -7.28 -11.26
N GLY A 697 -20.50 -7.64 -11.27
CA GLY A 697 -19.81 -8.19 -12.44
C GLY A 697 -20.10 -9.68 -12.70
N LYS A 698 -19.99 -10.13 -13.97
CA LYS A 698 -20.07 -11.57 -14.33
C LYS A 698 -19.11 -12.37 -13.44
N ALA A 699 -19.63 -13.40 -12.78
CA ALA A 699 -18.79 -14.46 -12.25
C ALA A 699 -17.95 -14.98 -13.41
N SER A 700 -16.63 -14.96 -13.26
CA SER A 700 -15.70 -15.56 -14.20
C SER A 700 -16.07 -17.04 -14.38
N GLU A 701 -16.47 -17.42 -15.59
CA GLU A 701 -16.61 -18.80 -16.05
C GLU A 701 -15.26 -19.51 -16.27
N GLU A 702 -14.15 -18.93 -15.84
CA GLU A 702 -12.84 -19.58 -15.86
C GLU A 702 -12.50 -20.15 -14.48
N GLU A 703 -13.09 -21.31 -14.18
CA GLU A 703 -12.44 -22.41 -13.45
C GLU A 703 -13.34 -23.64 -13.64
N LYS A 704 -13.37 -24.16 -14.88
CA LYS A 704 -13.81 -25.55 -15.12
C LYS A 704 -12.79 -26.49 -14.47
N PRO A 705 -13.19 -27.39 -13.55
CA PRO A 705 -12.43 -28.58 -13.24
C PRO A 705 -12.72 -29.67 -14.29
N GLU A 706 -11.66 -30.34 -14.75
CA GLU A 706 -11.66 -31.61 -15.53
C GLU A 706 -12.07 -31.46 -17.02
N GLU A 707 -11.40 -32.05 -18.01
CA GLU A 707 -10.68 -33.33 -18.08
C GLU A 707 -9.36 -33.17 -18.87
N ARG A 708 -8.28 -33.78 -18.37
CA ARG A 708 -7.19 -34.30 -19.21
C ARG A 708 -6.82 -35.67 -18.67
N GLU A 709 -7.13 -36.69 -19.47
CA GLU A 709 -6.39 -37.95 -19.50
C GLU A 709 -4.88 -37.71 -19.65
#